data_AF-A0A835YWJ1-F1
#
_entry.id   AF-A0A835YWJ1-F1
#
_cell.length_a   1.000
_cell.length_b   1.000
_cell.length_c   1.000
_cell.angle_alpha   90.00
_cell.angle_beta   90.00
_cell.angle_gamma   90.00
#
_symmetry.space_group_name_H-M   'P 1'
#
loop_
_entity.id
_entity.type
_entity.pdbx_description
1 polymer ?
#
loop_
_entity_poly.entity_id
_entity_poly.type
_entity_poly.pdbx_seq_one_letter_code
_entity_poly.pdbx_strand_id
1 'polypeptide(L)'
;MAKWDYAPVPTDENSSRRGSGGNLRPPPDALEAAAAAAAVRGTRPQYRRRGDPDDEDDSDSMMTKRMPYCLGMLVLLAIIYVLSRTEAAAVQTAAQCPPPAVGPVAAPGGGGSLAFDIGAYRRDRLSKTPPHIIECAAAGEGGSQAACHLPQSKRFSALGQKGATLWMTGLSGSGKSTIATALEERLVLERGKHVYRLDGDNIRTGLNRDLDFTDDDRAESVRRVGEVACLFSDSGTITIVSLVSPFRGDRDEVRARHEQQGIPFYEVFMDVSLDVVRERDPKGLYKQVDAGKIKGFTGVDAPYEPPMDPEIRLPNSEMTVEQCVAALMRALEAGGVLEGTSGGDASGLPLPDGDEIVDLHVPSSLRAKRENEAATLPQVLLSDIDINWLQTVGEGWASPLKGFMREGALLQTLHFNSYLADPHNVTGNYAFNERATDFAHLPATRPPKRVSSSVPIVLPCTAYTKAMIEASGRRAIALVGKDGAALAILRDPEIYANRKEEIVARVFGVIDPGHPYIQHIHTGGNWLIGGEVELLDRIRYNDGLDQWRLTAREVRDEFARRGADVVYAFQTRNPTHAGHAYLMRTAGDKLRAEGYRKPVLWLSPLGGWTKSDDVPLDVRVRQHEAVLREGMLDPATTVMAIWPAPMIYAGPTEVQFHAKSRRSGGASYFVVGRDPAGMKGSALAQAAPDDDLYDPEHGRYVLAMSPGVNGMRMLDFSQVYYDKRTHTMTAPDPSRPDDFISISGSKMRKLAAQGARPCPIDQPIPSDLLAANCIPPGFMVQSGWDIVCDYYQHVDDKTWVPFSRNAAPAVPPIDSRTTHDGAFGTVDFKVYLRDASGKPISPWHDVSLIAPAVASAALGEDDLYNMVVEIPAGSTAKMEVQKGMGANPIMQDSSHGAPRYYTYGVPSFNYGLLPQTWEDPASVGGRGGDNDPLDVMELGEGPLPMGAIVPVKVLGSLELIDEGETDYKILALRASDPLAARLSTVADLERARPGTLARVRDWLLFYKTTDGKAPNAFAAEEAATPAQAAAVISDCHRRWQALVGGEARHDDEFCLGGAGAAAPAPHCTYPQ
;
A
#
# COMPACT_ATOMS: atom_id res chain seq x y z
N MET A 1 35.39 -7.69 10.70
CA MET A 1 35.52 -9.16 10.83
C MET A 1 35.53 -9.51 12.30
N ALA A 2 34.49 -10.16 12.79
CA ALA A 2 34.49 -10.94 14.03
C ALA A 2 33.91 -12.30 13.65
N LYS A 3 34.61 -13.40 13.99
CA LYS A 3 34.15 -14.75 13.66
C LYS A 3 33.17 -15.22 14.73
N TRP A 4 32.02 -15.70 14.30
CA TRP A 4 31.11 -16.52 15.09
C TRP A 4 31.01 -17.86 14.36
N ASP A 5 31.44 -18.94 15.02
CA ASP A 5 31.47 -20.27 14.42
C ASP A 5 30.07 -20.89 14.46
N TYR A 6 29.50 -21.18 13.29
CA TYR A 6 28.27 -21.96 13.15
C TYR A 6 28.60 -23.45 13.22
N ALA A 7 28.07 -24.15 14.22
CA ALA A 7 27.96 -25.61 14.21
C ALA A 7 26.60 -26.01 13.61
N PRO A 8 26.54 -26.90 12.59
CA PRO A 8 25.28 -27.36 12.03
C PRO A 8 24.57 -28.34 12.97
N VAL A 9 23.26 -28.17 13.14
CA VAL A 9 22.37 -29.14 13.79
C VAL A 9 22.09 -30.27 12.78
N PRO A 10 22.34 -31.56 13.11
CA PRO A 10 21.98 -32.67 12.22
C PRO A 10 20.47 -32.92 12.21
N THR A 11 19.92 -33.17 11.03
CA THR A 11 18.58 -33.74 10.85
C THR A 11 18.66 -35.26 10.97
N ASP A 12 18.10 -35.84 12.03
CA ASP A 12 17.96 -37.30 12.17
C ASP A 12 16.60 -37.77 11.63
N GLU A 13 16.66 -38.58 10.58
CA GLU A 13 15.59 -39.52 10.22
C GLU A 13 16.08 -40.96 10.37
N ASN A 14 15.12 -41.82 10.73
CA ASN A 14 15.14 -43.28 10.69
C ASN A 14 15.89 -44.09 11.76
N SER A 15 15.05 -44.84 12.49
CA SER A 15 15.40 -45.93 13.38
C SER A 15 16.19 -47.07 12.72
N SER A 16 17.10 -47.72 13.46
CA SER A 16 16.89 -49.13 13.88
C SER A 16 18.05 -49.76 14.70
N ARG A 17 17.66 -50.63 15.64
CA ARG A 17 18.40 -51.79 16.20
C ARG A 17 19.70 -51.59 17.01
N ARG A 18 19.54 -51.88 18.32
CA ARG A 18 20.35 -52.78 19.19
C ARG A 18 21.87 -52.56 19.32
N GLY A 19 22.35 -52.46 20.57
CA GLY A 19 23.59 -53.16 20.98
C GLY A 19 24.53 -52.44 21.93
N SER A 20 24.31 -52.63 23.24
CA SER A 20 25.31 -52.75 24.33
C SER A 20 26.79 -52.39 24.08
N GLY A 21 27.34 -51.54 24.96
CA GLY A 21 28.58 -51.89 25.69
C GLY A 21 29.75 -50.91 25.70
N GLY A 22 30.17 -50.51 26.91
CA GLY A 22 31.59 -50.60 27.30
C GLY A 22 32.49 -49.36 27.16
N ASN A 23 32.73 -48.72 28.31
CA ASN A 23 33.96 -48.02 28.74
C ASN A 23 35.22 -48.13 27.84
N LEU A 24 35.95 -47.00 27.68
CA LEU A 24 37.22 -46.75 28.41
C LEU A 24 37.75 -45.30 28.25
N ARG A 25 38.69 -44.91 29.11
CA ARG A 25 39.24 -43.53 29.29
C ARG A 25 40.76 -43.46 28.91
N PRO A 26 41.43 -42.28 28.93
CA PRO A 26 42.60 -41.90 28.10
C PRO A 26 43.93 -41.91 28.94
N PRO A 27 44.94 -41.00 28.82
CA PRO A 27 45.51 -40.10 27.78
C PRO A 27 47.01 -40.48 27.50
N PRO A 28 48.11 -39.67 27.54
CA PRO A 28 48.40 -38.22 27.28
C PRO A 28 49.71 -37.95 26.43
N ASP A 29 50.19 -36.68 26.43
CA ASP A 29 51.61 -36.19 26.33
C ASP A 29 52.40 -36.26 24.98
N ALA A 30 53.31 -35.33 24.60
CA ALA A 30 53.86 -34.11 25.25
C ALA A 30 54.68 -33.16 24.30
N LEU A 31 54.83 -31.88 24.70
CA LEU A 31 56.03 -30.98 24.69
C LEU A 31 56.79 -30.64 23.35
N GLU A 32 56.83 -29.37 22.91
CA GLU A 32 57.92 -28.34 23.08
C GLU A 32 59.07 -28.39 22.01
N ALA A 33 59.89 -27.36 21.69
CA ALA A 33 59.99 -25.94 22.08
C ALA A 33 60.80 -25.07 21.07
N ALA A 34 60.66 -23.74 21.22
CA ALA A 34 61.69 -22.69 21.13
C ALA A 34 62.22 -22.15 19.77
N ALA A 35 62.77 -20.91 19.84
CA ALA A 35 63.05 -20.02 18.71
C ALA A 35 64.40 -19.25 18.86
N ALA A 36 64.69 -18.40 17.87
CA ALA A 36 65.87 -17.52 17.64
C ALA A 36 66.89 -18.08 16.61
N ALA A 37 67.57 -17.27 15.78
CA ALA A 37 67.81 -15.83 15.86
C ALA A 37 68.04 -15.14 14.47
N ALA A 38 68.42 -13.86 14.55
CA ALA A 38 68.99 -12.98 13.51
C ALA A 38 68.04 -12.11 12.68
N ALA A 39 68.45 -10.86 12.49
CA ALA A 39 67.66 -9.77 11.90
C ALA A 39 68.41 -9.12 10.71
N VAL A 40 67.68 -8.41 9.84
CA VAL A 40 67.92 -7.01 9.42
C VAL A 40 67.03 -6.65 8.22
N ARG A 41 66.71 -5.35 8.13
CA ARG A 41 65.79 -4.68 7.18
C ARG A 41 66.12 -4.93 5.69
N GLY A 42 65.06 -5.02 4.87
CA GLY A 42 65.09 -4.79 3.42
C GLY A 42 63.72 -4.36 2.91
N THR A 43 63.63 -3.24 2.16
CA THR A 43 62.36 -2.62 1.72
C THR A 43 62.29 -2.49 0.20
N ARG A 44 61.05 -2.48 -0.36
CA ARG A 44 60.66 -2.09 -1.74
C ARG A 44 61.11 -3.05 -2.88
N PRO A 45 60.70 -2.86 -4.16
CA PRO A 45 59.32 -2.72 -4.69
C PRO A 45 59.10 -3.48 -6.05
N GLN A 46 57.93 -3.29 -6.69
CA GLN A 46 57.61 -3.36 -8.15
C GLN A 46 58.42 -4.29 -9.11
N TYR A 47 57.75 -5.11 -9.94
CA TYR A 47 57.54 -4.83 -11.39
C TYR A 47 56.70 -5.89 -12.17
N ARG A 48 56.21 -5.49 -13.36
CA ARG A 48 55.51 -6.30 -14.39
C ARG A 48 56.46 -7.22 -15.19
N ARG A 49 55.96 -8.37 -15.66
CA ARG A 49 55.76 -8.79 -17.09
C ARG A 49 55.32 -10.27 -17.15
N ARG A 50 54.21 -10.61 -17.83
CA ARG A 50 53.99 -10.81 -19.29
C ARG A 50 54.48 -12.19 -19.76
N GLY A 51 53.52 -13.05 -20.14
CA GLY A 51 53.71 -14.33 -20.81
C GLY A 51 52.39 -14.69 -21.50
N ASP A 52 52.45 -14.73 -22.82
CA ASP A 52 51.42 -14.98 -23.85
C ASP A 52 52.20 -15.63 -25.02
N PRO A 53 51.61 -16.34 -26.01
CA PRO A 53 50.17 -16.34 -26.35
C PRO A 53 49.59 -17.72 -26.78
N ASP A 54 48.31 -17.72 -27.21
CA ASP A 54 47.61 -18.60 -28.21
C ASP A 54 47.65 -20.15 -28.00
N ASP A 55 46.58 -20.95 -28.14
CA ASP A 55 45.14 -20.83 -28.48
C ASP A 55 44.32 -21.76 -27.52
N GLU A 56 43.00 -21.97 -27.53
CA GLU A 56 41.86 -21.58 -28.40
C GLU A 56 40.53 -21.56 -27.58
N ASP A 57 39.41 -21.33 -28.29
CA ASP A 57 37.98 -21.64 -28.05
C ASP A 57 37.08 -20.63 -27.29
N ASP A 58 36.36 -19.82 -28.08
CA ASP A 58 35.42 -18.76 -27.68
C ASP A 58 34.16 -18.82 -28.56
N SER A 59 33.02 -19.19 -27.99
CA SER A 59 31.73 -19.28 -28.71
C SER A 59 30.65 -18.32 -28.23
N ASP A 60 30.74 -17.79 -27.00
CA ASP A 60 29.72 -16.89 -26.42
C ASP A 60 30.08 -15.38 -26.48
N SER A 61 31.35 -14.99 -26.67
CA SER A 61 31.70 -13.55 -26.72
C SER A 61 31.28 -12.85 -28.03
N MET A 62 30.89 -13.63 -29.04
CA MET A 62 30.68 -13.15 -30.42
C MET A 62 29.30 -12.51 -30.66
N MET A 63 28.23 -12.94 -29.98
CA MET A 63 26.90 -12.31 -30.10
C MET A 63 26.87 -10.93 -29.44
N THR A 64 27.38 -10.83 -28.21
CA THR A 64 27.30 -9.61 -27.37
C THR A 64 28.04 -8.43 -27.99
N LYS A 65 29.14 -8.68 -28.72
CA LYS A 65 29.90 -7.64 -29.45
C LYS A 65 29.31 -7.26 -30.81
N ARG A 66 28.38 -8.06 -31.37
CA ARG A 66 27.78 -7.82 -32.70
C ARG A 66 26.34 -7.29 -32.65
N MET A 67 25.67 -7.32 -31.52
CA MET A 67 24.27 -6.87 -31.40
C MET A 67 24.01 -5.45 -31.94
N PRO A 68 24.88 -4.42 -31.75
CA PRO A 68 24.69 -3.11 -32.36
C PRO A 68 24.76 -3.12 -33.89
N TYR A 69 25.61 -3.98 -34.46
CA TYR A 69 25.73 -4.17 -35.91
C TYR A 69 24.52 -4.92 -36.48
N CYS A 70 24.01 -5.92 -35.77
CA CYS A 70 22.77 -6.61 -36.16
C CYS A 70 21.55 -5.68 -36.10
N LEU A 71 21.45 -4.83 -35.08
CA LEU A 71 20.37 -3.84 -34.97
C LEU A 71 20.48 -2.77 -36.07
N GLY A 72 21.69 -2.25 -36.33
CA GLY A 72 21.95 -1.33 -37.44
C GLY A 72 21.65 -1.95 -38.81
N MET A 73 21.98 -3.23 -39.01
CA MET A 73 21.69 -3.96 -40.25
C MET A 73 20.20 -4.28 -40.41
N LEU A 74 19.46 -4.53 -39.32
CA LEU A 74 18.00 -4.67 -39.33
C LEU A 74 17.30 -3.33 -39.63
N VAL A 75 17.78 -2.22 -39.06
CA VAL A 75 17.28 -0.87 -39.41
C VAL A 75 17.60 -0.53 -40.87
N LEU A 76 18.80 -0.85 -41.36
CA LEU A 76 19.16 -0.67 -42.76
C LEU A 76 18.31 -1.54 -43.69
N LEU A 77 18.05 -2.80 -43.34
CA LEU A 77 17.15 -3.69 -44.07
C LEU A 77 15.70 -3.21 -44.03
N ALA A 78 15.23 -2.65 -42.92
CA ALA A 78 13.90 -2.05 -42.82
C ALA A 78 13.79 -0.79 -43.71
N ILE A 79 14.82 0.07 -43.73
CA ILE A 79 14.90 1.23 -44.61
C ILE A 79 14.93 0.78 -46.08
N ILE A 80 15.74 -0.23 -46.44
CA ILE A 80 15.78 -0.81 -47.79
C ILE A 80 14.44 -1.46 -48.17
N TYR A 81 13.75 -2.12 -47.23
CA TYR A 81 12.44 -2.71 -47.44
C TYR A 81 11.34 -1.67 -47.67
N VAL A 82 11.37 -0.55 -46.94
CA VAL A 82 10.46 0.59 -47.15
C VAL A 82 10.75 1.26 -48.50
N LEU A 83 12.03 1.55 -48.80
CA LEU A 83 12.44 2.21 -50.05
C LEU A 83 12.20 1.35 -51.30
N SER A 84 12.40 0.03 -51.22
CA SER A 84 12.11 -0.91 -52.32
C SER A 84 10.60 -1.11 -52.55
N ARG A 85 9.75 -0.88 -51.54
CA ARG A 85 8.29 -0.87 -51.72
C ARG A 85 7.75 0.47 -52.24
N THR A 86 8.47 1.58 -52.09
CA THR A 86 8.07 2.85 -52.72
C THR A 86 8.23 2.86 -54.25
N GLU A 87 9.15 2.07 -54.83
CA GLU A 87 9.24 1.92 -56.28
C GLU A 87 8.22 0.93 -56.86
N ALA A 88 7.92 -0.17 -56.15
CA ALA A 88 6.97 -1.18 -56.61
C ALA A 88 5.51 -0.68 -56.68
N ALA A 89 5.12 0.29 -55.85
CA ALA A 89 3.77 0.87 -55.84
C ALA A 89 3.51 1.87 -56.98
N ALA A 90 4.54 2.35 -57.69
CA ALA A 90 4.41 3.40 -58.70
C ALA A 90 4.09 2.88 -60.12
N VAL A 91 4.12 1.56 -60.35
CA VAL A 91 4.14 0.97 -61.71
C VAL A 91 2.78 0.42 -62.18
N GLN A 92 1.75 0.33 -61.32
CA GLN A 92 0.47 -0.33 -61.66
C GLN A 92 -0.80 0.55 -61.71
N THR A 93 -0.70 1.88 -61.54
CA THR A 93 -1.87 2.79 -61.68
C THR A 93 -1.65 3.97 -62.64
N ALA A 94 -0.54 4.00 -63.39
CA ALA A 94 -0.25 5.02 -64.40
C ALA A 94 -0.95 4.77 -65.77
N ALA A 95 -2.22 4.38 -65.73
CA ALA A 95 -3.08 4.29 -66.91
C ALA A 95 -4.42 4.99 -66.60
N GLN A 96 -4.81 5.95 -67.44
CA GLN A 96 -5.98 6.83 -67.28
C GLN A 96 -5.81 8.03 -66.32
N CYS A 97 -4.94 8.96 -66.69
CA CYS A 97 -5.18 10.38 -66.39
C CYS A 97 -4.87 11.20 -67.66
N PRO A 98 -5.78 12.05 -68.17
CA PRO A 98 -5.50 12.89 -69.33
C PRO A 98 -4.41 13.93 -68.98
N PRO A 99 -3.55 14.33 -69.93
CA PRO A 99 -2.52 15.32 -69.65
C PRO A 99 -3.17 16.65 -69.23
N PRO A 100 -2.65 17.34 -68.20
CA PRO A 100 -3.12 18.67 -67.87
C PRO A 100 -2.86 19.59 -69.06
N ALA A 101 -3.87 20.40 -69.42
CA ALA A 101 -3.77 21.32 -70.55
C ALA A 101 -2.66 22.34 -70.28
N VAL A 102 -1.56 22.24 -71.03
CA VAL A 102 -0.50 23.26 -71.06
C VAL A 102 -1.05 24.47 -71.82
N GLY A 103 -1.77 25.34 -71.09
CA GLY A 103 -2.03 26.69 -71.55
C GLY A 103 -0.70 27.42 -71.72
N PRO A 104 -0.47 28.13 -72.84
CA PRO A 104 0.76 28.86 -73.03
C PRO A 104 0.84 29.99 -72.00
N VAL A 105 1.85 29.96 -71.14
CA VAL A 105 2.21 31.12 -70.31
C VAL A 105 2.64 32.22 -71.27
N ALA A 106 1.79 33.22 -71.45
CA ALA A 106 2.10 34.38 -72.27
C ALA A 106 3.30 35.12 -71.68
N ALA A 107 4.40 35.20 -72.44
CA ALA A 107 5.53 36.02 -72.06
C ALA A 107 5.11 37.50 -72.08
N PRO A 108 5.33 38.27 -70.99
CA PRO A 108 5.32 39.71 -71.06
C PRO A 108 6.55 40.13 -71.88
N GLY A 109 6.35 40.70 -73.06
CA GLY A 109 7.43 41.25 -73.86
C GLY A 109 8.07 42.45 -73.16
N GLY A 110 9.37 42.39 -72.91
CA GLY A 110 10.14 43.47 -72.28
C GLY A 110 11.49 42.95 -71.81
N GLY A 111 12.58 43.37 -72.47
CA GLY A 111 13.91 42.81 -72.22
C GLY A 111 14.43 43.12 -70.80
N GLY A 112 14.68 42.07 -70.02
CA GLY A 112 15.32 42.15 -68.71
C GLY A 112 15.43 40.77 -68.08
N SER A 113 16.61 40.44 -67.55
CA SER A 113 16.80 39.22 -66.76
C SER A 113 16.07 39.38 -65.42
N LEU A 114 14.79 39.01 -65.35
CA LEU A 114 14.05 38.96 -64.10
C LEU A 114 14.63 37.86 -63.21
N ALA A 115 15.49 38.27 -62.26
CA ALA A 115 15.92 37.40 -61.19
C ALA A 115 14.70 36.97 -60.37
N PHE A 116 14.56 35.68 -60.10
CA PHE A 116 13.50 35.15 -59.27
C PHE A 116 13.74 35.56 -57.81
N ASP A 117 12.88 36.43 -57.28
CA ASP A 117 12.93 36.83 -55.87
C ASP A 117 12.44 35.67 -54.98
N ILE A 118 13.40 34.83 -54.56
CA ILE A 118 13.19 33.71 -53.66
C ILE A 118 12.67 34.17 -52.28
N GLY A 119 13.02 35.39 -51.84
CA GLY A 119 12.55 35.96 -50.58
C GLY A 119 11.07 36.32 -50.63
N ALA A 120 10.64 37.03 -51.67
CA ALA A 120 9.22 37.31 -51.91
C ALA A 120 8.40 36.03 -52.07
N TYR A 121 8.94 35.02 -52.77
CA TYR A 121 8.31 33.71 -52.87
C TYR A 121 8.20 32.99 -51.51
N ARG A 122 9.25 32.98 -50.69
CA ARG A 122 9.21 32.41 -49.34
C ARG A 122 8.16 33.11 -48.47
N ARG A 123 8.09 34.44 -48.47
CA ARG A 123 7.06 35.22 -47.76
C ARG A 123 5.63 34.84 -48.19
N ASP A 124 5.38 34.77 -49.50
CA ASP A 124 4.08 34.31 -50.04
C ASP A 124 3.71 32.90 -49.57
N ARG A 125 4.68 31.97 -49.55
CA ARG A 125 4.43 30.59 -49.08
C ARG A 125 4.22 30.49 -47.57
N LEU A 126 5.01 31.21 -46.77
CA LEU A 126 4.88 31.22 -45.31
C LEU A 126 3.57 31.88 -44.83
N SER A 127 3.03 32.84 -45.59
CA SER A 127 1.71 33.43 -45.31
C SER A 127 0.51 32.48 -45.56
N LYS A 128 0.74 31.26 -46.07
CA LYS A 128 -0.30 30.30 -46.43
C LYS A 128 -0.19 29.04 -45.58
N THR A 129 -0.87 29.04 -44.44
CA THR A 129 -1.01 27.85 -43.59
C THR A 129 -1.72 26.73 -44.36
N PRO A 130 -1.12 25.52 -44.51
CA PRO A 130 -1.83 24.37 -45.03
C PRO A 130 -3.03 24.00 -44.14
N PRO A 131 -4.10 23.40 -44.67
CA PRO A 131 -5.17 22.89 -43.83
C PRO A 131 -4.63 21.81 -42.89
N HIS A 132 -4.96 21.89 -41.59
CA HIS A 132 -4.59 20.86 -40.63
C HIS A 132 -5.34 19.55 -40.94
N ILE A 133 -4.60 18.55 -41.42
CA ILE A 133 -5.12 17.19 -41.65
C ILE A 133 -4.88 16.37 -40.38
N ILE A 134 -5.95 15.78 -39.84
CA ILE A 134 -5.90 14.93 -38.64
C ILE A 134 -5.97 13.47 -39.11
N GLU A 135 -4.86 12.74 -38.97
CA GLU A 135 -4.73 11.36 -39.47
C GLU A 135 -4.98 10.28 -38.40
N CYS A 136 -5.20 10.67 -37.14
CA CYS A 136 -5.33 9.77 -35.99
C CYS A 136 -6.80 9.44 -35.69
N ALA A 137 -7.16 8.14 -35.67
CA ALA A 137 -8.54 7.69 -35.43
C ALA A 137 -9.14 8.16 -34.10
N ALA A 138 -8.33 8.27 -33.03
CA ALA A 138 -8.79 8.69 -31.71
C ALA A 138 -9.21 10.17 -31.62
N ALA A 139 -8.84 11.00 -32.61
CA ALA A 139 -9.26 12.40 -32.68
C ALA A 139 -10.59 12.60 -33.45
N GLY A 140 -11.10 11.56 -34.13
CA GLY A 140 -12.36 11.62 -34.89
C GLY A 140 -13.61 11.87 -34.04
N GLU A 141 -13.54 11.63 -32.73
CA GLU A 141 -14.63 11.84 -31.76
C GLU A 141 -14.52 13.18 -31.00
N GLY A 142 -13.88 14.19 -31.61
CA GLY A 142 -13.82 15.57 -31.08
C GLY A 142 -12.66 15.86 -30.11
N GLY A 143 -11.67 14.96 -30.03
CA GLY A 143 -10.45 15.15 -29.23
C GLY A 143 -9.39 16.00 -29.95
N SER A 144 -8.49 16.63 -29.18
CA SER A 144 -7.33 17.34 -29.74
C SER A 144 -6.17 16.39 -30.07
N GLN A 145 -5.23 16.85 -30.90
CA GLN A 145 -4.05 16.08 -31.33
C GLN A 145 -3.17 15.58 -30.15
N ALA A 146 -3.26 16.22 -28.98
CA ALA A 146 -2.59 15.80 -27.75
C ALA A 146 -3.04 14.42 -27.23
N ALA A 147 -4.20 13.91 -27.67
CA ALA A 147 -4.65 12.55 -27.37
C ALA A 147 -3.84 11.45 -28.10
N CYS A 148 -3.12 11.80 -29.18
CA CYS A 148 -2.41 10.84 -30.04
C CYS A 148 -0.89 10.78 -29.79
N HIS A 149 -0.37 11.56 -28.84
CA HIS A 149 1.05 11.60 -28.49
C HIS A 149 1.25 11.60 -26.97
N LEU A 150 2.42 11.14 -26.48
CA LEU A 150 2.76 11.25 -25.07
C LEU A 150 2.78 12.74 -24.66
N PRO A 151 2.01 13.18 -23.65
CA PRO A 151 1.99 14.58 -23.21
C PRO A 151 3.38 15.07 -22.79
N GLN A 152 3.69 16.35 -23.08
CA GLN A 152 4.95 17.00 -22.70
C GLN A 152 5.27 16.80 -21.21
N SER A 153 4.27 16.92 -20.32
CA SER A 153 4.45 16.72 -18.88
C SER A 153 4.92 15.30 -18.51
N LYS A 154 4.35 14.26 -19.14
CA LYS A 154 4.82 12.87 -18.94
C LYS A 154 6.24 12.69 -19.47
N ARG A 155 6.56 13.29 -20.62
CA ARG A 155 7.90 13.25 -21.22
C ARG A 155 8.95 13.94 -20.33
N PHE A 156 8.67 15.17 -19.89
CA PHE A 156 9.59 15.96 -19.08
C PHE A 156 9.79 15.36 -17.67
N SER A 157 8.73 14.79 -17.09
CA SER A 157 8.84 14.03 -15.84
C SER A 157 9.72 12.77 -16.00
N ALA A 158 9.58 12.04 -17.11
CA ALA A 158 10.38 10.83 -17.37
C ALA A 158 11.86 11.13 -17.65
N LEU A 159 12.17 12.27 -18.29
CA LEU A 159 13.54 12.72 -18.55
C LEU A 159 14.18 13.44 -17.33
N GLY A 160 13.40 13.79 -16.31
CA GLY A 160 13.87 14.63 -15.20
C GLY A 160 14.35 16.01 -15.65
N GLN A 161 13.80 16.54 -16.74
CA GLN A 161 14.10 17.86 -17.29
C GLN A 161 12.97 18.33 -18.23
N LYS A 162 12.77 19.64 -18.32
CA LYS A 162 11.95 20.25 -19.37
C LYS A 162 12.85 20.55 -20.56
N GLY A 163 12.30 20.50 -21.77
CA GLY A 163 12.99 21.12 -22.90
C GLY A 163 12.82 22.63 -22.87
N ALA A 164 13.83 23.34 -23.34
CA ALA A 164 13.89 24.80 -23.35
C ALA A 164 14.91 25.26 -24.38
N THR A 165 14.72 26.43 -24.98
CA THR A 165 15.67 27.02 -25.93
C THR A 165 16.43 28.17 -25.29
N LEU A 166 17.76 28.09 -25.23
CA LEU A 166 18.65 29.20 -24.92
C LEU A 166 19.16 29.79 -26.23
N TRP A 167 18.63 30.94 -26.62
CA TRP A 167 18.98 31.61 -27.87
C TRP A 167 20.10 32.63 -27.64
N MET A 168 21.35 32.20 -27.83
CA MET A 168 22.51 33.08 -27.69
C MET A 168 22.71 33.95 -28.93
N THR A 169 22.51 35.26 -28.77
CA THR A 169 22.62 36.28 -29.83
C THR A 169 23.72 37.30 -29.50
N GLY A 170 24.35 37.90 -30.52
CA GLY A 170 25.43 38.88 -30.35
C GLY A 170 26.35 38.98 -31.56
N LEU A 171 27.26 39.96 -31.55
CA LEU A 171 28.26 40.15 -32.61
C LEU A 171 29.16 38.92 -32.84
N SER A 172 29.77 38.81 -34.02
CA SER A 172 30.81 37.80 -34.25
C SER A 172 31.96 38.01 -33.25
N GLY A 173 32.55 36.95 -32.70
CA GLY A 173 33.59 37.09 -31.66
C GLY A 173 33.07 37.46 -30.24
N SER A 174 31.76 37.62 -30.02
CA SER A 174 31.20 37.92 -28.70
C SER A 174 31.33 36.79 -27.65
N GLY A 175 31.90 35.63 -28.00
CA GLY A 175 32.12 34.51 -27.07
C GLY A 175 30.96 33.50 -26.96
N LYS A 176 29.92 33.61 -27.81
CA LYS A 176 28.79 32.64 -27.89
C LYS A 176 29.27 31.19 -27.84
N SER A 177 30.10 30.76 -28.79
CA SER A 177 30.57 29.37 -28.88
C SER A 177 31.30 28.91 -27.62
N THR A 178 32.14 29.76 -27.03
CA THR A 178 32.89 29.44 -25.80
C THR A 178 31.96 29.18 -24.62
N ILE A 179 30.96 30.04 -24.40
CA ILE A 179 30.02 29.90 -23.29
C ILE A 179 28.98 28.80 -23.57
N ALA A 180 28.57 28.62 -24.82
CA ALA A 180 27.70 27.52 -25.24
C ALA A 180 28.35 26.15 -25.01
N THR A 181 29.63 25.97 -25.38
CA THR A 181 30.38 24.74 -25.12
C THR A 181 30.57 24.50 -23.62
N ALA A 182 30.95 25.51 -22.84
CA ALA A 182 31.12 25.35 -21.39
C ALA A 182 29.80 25.06 -20.64
N LEU A 183 28.68 25.61 -21.11
CA LEU A 183 27.34 25.29 -20.59
C LEU A 183 26.91 23.86 -20.97
N GLU A 184 27.11 23.47 -22.23
CA GLU A 184 26.85 22.12 -22.73
C GLU A 184 27.64 21.07 -21.92
N GLU A 185 28.93 21.31 -21.69
CA GLU A 185 29.79 20.46 -20.87
C GLU A 185 29.27 20.32 -19.43
N ARG A 186 28.95 21.44 -18.76
CA ARG A 186 28.39 21.41 -17.39
C ARG A 186 27.04 20.68 -17.32
N LEU A 187 26.12 20.98 -18.23
CA LEU A 187 24.79 20.37 -18.21
C LEU A 187 24.84 18.86 -18.49
N VAL A 188 25.68 18.41 -19.44
CA VAL A 188 25.80 16.98 -19.78
C VAL A 188 26.65 16.23 -18.76
N LEU A 189 27.87 16.70 -18.45
CA LEU A 189 28.83 15.95 -17.63
C LEU A 189 28.62 16.11 -16.12
N GLU A 190 28.27 17.31 -15.64
CA GLU A 190 28.07 17.54 -14.19
C GLU A 190 26.62 17.32 -13.73
N ARG A 191 25.63 17.53 -14.63
CA ARG A 191 24.19 17.46 -14.29
C ARG A 191 23.42 16.33 -14.99
N GLY A 192 24.05 15.58 -15.89
CA GLY A 192 23.43 14.42 -16.57
C GLY A 192 22.24 14.76 -17.46
N LYS A 193 22.17 15.97 -18.02
CA LYS A 193 21.03 16.46 -18.82
C LYS A 193 21.20 16.20 -20.31
N HIS A 194 20.09 15.95 -20.99
CA HIS A 194 19.99 15.91 -22.43
C HIS A 194 20.02 17.32 -23.00
N VAL A 195 21.13 17.68 -23.64
CA VAL A 195 21.38 18.97 -24.26
C VAL A 195 21.74 18.74 -25.72
N TYR A 196 21.36 19.67 -26.59
CA TYR A 196 21.84 19.69 -27.96
C TYR A 196 22.10 21.13 -28.43
N ARG A 197 23.27 21.35 -29.04
CA ARG A 197 23.70 22.68 -29.48
C ARG A 197 23.53 22.85 -30.99
N LEU A 198 22.76 23.86 -31.39
CA LEU A 198 22.55 24.25 -32.78
C LEU A 198 23.42 25.47 -33.09
N ASP A 199 24.35 25.35 -34.03
CA ASP A 199 25.31 26.40 -34.35
C ASP A 199 25.58 26.53 -35.86
N GLY A 200 26.48 27.46 -36.21
CA GLY A 200 26.88 27.69 -37.59
C GLY A 200 27.70 26.55 -38.22
N ASP A 201 28.19 25.58 -37.44
CA ASP A 201 29.05 24.51 -37.94
C ASP A 201 28.20 23.26 -38.30
N ASN A 202 27.15 22.94 -37.51
CA ASN A 202 26.22 21.84 -37.81
C ASN A 202 25.00 22.23 -38.68
N ILE A 203 24.40 23.41 -38.49
CA ILE A 203 23.23 23.83 -39.29
C ILE A 203 23.62 24.21 -40.71
N ARG A 204 24.68 25.01 -40.89
CA ARG A 204 25.06 25.60 -42.18
C ARG A 204 25.57 24.57 -43.19
N THR A 205 26.13 23.47 -42.71
CA THR A 205 26.63 22.36 -43.56
C THR A 205 25.54 21.36 -43.92
N GLY A 206 24.47 21.29 -43.11
CA GLY A 206 23.31 20.42 -43.30
C GLY A 206 22.05 21.17 -43.75
N LEU A 207 21.20 21.53 -42.79
CA LEU A 207 19.84 22.05 -43.03
C LEU A 207 19.78 23.38 -43.79
N ASN A 208 20.78 24.25 -43.61
CA ASN A 208 20.82 25.59 -44.21
C ASN A 208 21.92 25.71 -45.29
N ARG A 209 22.33 24.59 -45.90
CA ARG A 209 23.36 24.55 -46.97
C ARG A 209 22.94 25.21 -48.28
N ASP A 210 21.65 25.49 -48.44
CA ASP A 210 20.99 26.17 -49.56
C ASP A 210 20.80 27.69 -49.33
N LEU A 211 21.30 28.22 -48.21
CA LEU A 211 21.14 29.62 -47.82
C LEU A 211 22.48 30.38 -47.91
N ASP A 212 22.48 31.51 -48.61
CA ASP A 212 23.65 32.38 -48.75
C ASP A 212 23.73 33.41 -47.60
N PHE A 213 24.03 34.68 -47.91
CA PHE A 213 24.26 35.75 -46.94
C PHE A 213 23.34 36.97 -47.16
N THR A 214 22.31 36.85 -48.00
CA THR A 214 21.29 37.88 -48.17
C THR A 214 20.47 38.03 -46.89
N ASP A 215 19.80 39.17 -46.68
CA ASP A 215 18.99 39.37 -45.47
C ASP A 215 17.79 38.41 -45.42
N ASP A 216 17.18 38.08 -46.57
CA ASP A 216 16.11 37.07 -46.68
C ASP A 216 16.60 35.63 -46.42
N ASP A 217 17.86 35.30 -46.76
CA ASP A 217 18.48 34.01 -46.39
C ASP A 217 18.88 33.96 -44.90
N ARG A 218 19.25 35.11 -44.31
CA ARG A 218 19.53 35.21 -42.86
C ARG A 218 18.25 35.02 -42.05
N ALA A 219 17.15 35.67 -42.45
CA ALA A 219 15.85 35.50 -41.82
C ALA A 219 15.35 34.04 -41.95
N GLU A 220 15.42 33.44 -43.14
CA GLU A 220 15.07 32.02 -43.33
C GLU A 220 15.98 31.09 -42.51
N SER A 221 17.27 31.42 -42.35
CA SER A 221 18.20 30.65 -41.52
C SER A 221 17.82 30.68 -40.04
N VAL A 222 17.47 31.87 -39.52
CA VAL A 222 16.95 32.04 -38.14
C VAL A 222 15.63 31.31 -37.97
N ARG A 223 14.68 31.47 -38.89
CA ARG A 223 13.37 30.80 -38.86
C ARG A 223 13.48 29.27 -38.84
N ARG A 224 14.32 28.69 -39.71
CA ARG A 224 14.58 27.23 -39.74
C ARG A 224 15.16 26.73 -38.43
N VAL A 225 16.13 27.45 -37.86
CA VAL A 225 16.73 27.05 -36.57
C VAL A 225 15.74 27.23 -35.42
N GLY A 226 14.86 28.24 -35.47
CA GLY A 226 13.77 28.40 -34.51
C GLY A 226 12.79 27.23 -34.50
N GLU A 227 12.35 26.77 -35.67
CA GLU A 227 11.49 25.58 -35.79
C GLU A 227 12.19 24.30 -35.30
N VAL A 228 13.47 24.11 -35.65
CA VAL A 228 14.26 22.96 -35.13
C VAL A 228 14.43 23.05 -33.61
N ALA A 229 14.68 24.24 -33.07
CA ALA A 229 14.80 24.46 -31.63
C ALA A 229 13.47 24.18 -30.88
N CYS A 230 12.33 24.52 -31.49
CA CYS A 230 11.02 24.09 -30.99
C CYS A 230 10.91 22.55 -30.94
N LEU A 231 11.28 21.85 -32.02
CA LEU A 231 11.19 20.37 -32.09
C LEU A 231 12.11 19.67 -31.06
N PHE A 232 13.35 20.11 -30.92
CA PHE A 232 14.26 19.58 -29.89
C PHE A 232 13.73 19.87 -28.48
N SER A 233 13.17 21.05 -28.24
CA SER A 233 12.63 21.42 -26.93
C SER A 233 11.29 20.71 -26.61
N ASP A 234 10.40 20.50 -27.57
CA ASP A 234 9.21 19.64 -27.36
C ASP A 234 9.62 18.21 -27.00
N SER A 235 10.70 17.68 -27.60
CA SER A 235 11.25 16.37 -27.25
C SER A 235 11.87 16.30 -25.85
N GLY A 236 11.95 17.43 -25.13
CA GLY A 236 12.51 17.53 -23.77
C GLY A 236 13.99 17.87 -23.72
N THR A 237 14.61 18.21 -24.85
CA THR A 237 16.04 18.58 -24.92
C THR A 237 16.24 20.04 -24.51
N ILE A 238 17.30 20.33 -23.75
CA ILE A 238 17.75 21.71 -23.55
C ILE A 238 18.52 22.12 -24.82
N THR A 239 17.91 22.97 -25.64
CA THR A 239 18.46 23.39 -26.93
C THR A 239 19.28 24.65 -26.75
N ILE A 240 20.58 24.60 -27.05
CA ILE A 240 21.45 25.79 -27.04
C ILE A 240 21.63 26.27 -28.48
N VAL A 241 21.08 27.43 -28.83
CA VAL A 241 21.28 28.03 -30.16
C VAL A 241 22.40 29.08 -30.08
N SER A 242 23.42 28.96 -30.93
CA SER A 242 24.57 29.88 -30.98
C SER A 242 24.69 30.50 -32.38
N LEU A 243 23.84 31.49 -32.66
CA LEU A 243 23.80 32.22 -33.93
C LEU A 243 24.14 33.71 -33.74
N VAL A 244 24.37 34.43 -34.85
CA VAL A 244 24.50 35.89 -34.81
C VAL A 244 23.13 36.56 -34.73
N SER A 245 22.12 36.00 -35.43
CA SER A 245 20.70 36.43 -35.43
C SER A 245 20.52 37.96 -35.31
N PRO A 246 20.96 38.73 -36.33
CA PRO A 246 21.21 40.17 -36.17
C PRO A 246 19.94 41.01 -36.02
N PHE A 247 18.86 40.65 -36.71
CA PHE A 247 17.60 41.39 -36.70
C PHE A 247 16.77 40.98 -35.49
N ARG A 248 16.13 41.95 -34.84
CA ARG A 248 15.30 41.70 -33.65
C ARG A 248 13.99 41.01 -34.05
N GLY A 249 13.37 41.44 -35.15
CA GLY A 249 12.11 40.85 -35.66
C GLY A 249 12.19 39.33 -35.83
N ASP A 250 13.25 38.81 -36.47
CA ASP A 250 13.44 37.36 -36.63
C ASP A 250 13.52 36.62 -35.28
N ARG A 251 14.10 37.24 -34.24
CA ARG A 251 14.19 36.64 -32.90
C ARG A 251 12.87 36.72 -32.15
N ASP A 252 12.14 37.82 -32.31
CA ASP A 252 10.78 38.01 -31.77
C ASP A 252 9.81 36.98 -32.38
N GLU A 253 9.92 36.68 -33.68
CA GLU A 253 9.14 35.61 -34.34
C GLU A 253 9.47 34.22 -33.77
N VAL A 254 10.77 33.91 -33.59
CA VAL A 254 11.18 32.63 -32.99
C VAL A 254 10.73 32.52 -31.53
N ARG A 255 10.79 33.59 -30.74
CA ARG A 255 10.26 33.68 -29.38
C ARG A 255 8.76 33.38 -29.36
N ALA A 256 7.97 34.12 -30.13
CA ALA A 256 6.52 33.92 -30.22
C ALA A 256 6.15 32.49 -30.65
N ARG A 257 6.95 31.89 -31.53
CA ARG A 257 6.79 30.51 -31.99
C ARG A 257 7.01 29.46 -30.89
N HIS A 258 7.94 29.70 -29.94
CA HIS A 258 8.14 28.86 -28.75
C HIS A 258 7.01 29.06 -27.72
N GLU A 259 6.62 30.31 -27.47
CA GLU A 259 5.54 30.68 -26.54
C GLU A 259 4.20 30.04 -26.95
N GLN A 260 3.88 30.02 -28.25
CA GLN A 260 2.70 29.34 -28.79
C GLN A 260 2.64 27.82 -28.50
N GLN A 261 3.79 27.17 -28.27
CA GLN A 261 3.88 25.76 -27.88
C GLN A 261 4.10 25.55 -26.38
N GLY A 262 4.09 26.61 -25.56
CA GLY A 262 4.37 26.55 -24.12
C GLY A 262 5.82 26.19 -23.79
N ILE A 263 6.75 26.38 -24.72
CA ILE A 263 8.16 26.03 -24.56
C ILE A 263 8.93 27.22 -23.96
N PRO A 264 9.68 27.04 -22.86
CA PRO A 264 10.53 28.10 -22.31
C PRO A 264 11.59 28.57 -23.32
N PHE A 265 11.65 29.88 -23.55
CA PHE A 265 12.60 30.54 -24.42
C PHE A 265 13.40 31.56 -23.61
N TYR A 266 14.73 31.51 -23.70
CA TYR A 266 15.66 32.41 -23.03
C TYR A 266 16.53 33.10 -24.07
N GLU A 267 16.28 34.36 -24.36
CA GLU A 267 17.16 35.17 -25.20
C GLU A 267 18.39 35.58 -24.38
N VAL A 268 19.54 35.02 -24.75
CA VAL A 268 20.81 35.26 -24.09
C VAL A 268 21.58 36.30 -24.91
N PHE A 269 21.54 37.55 -24.47
CA PHE A 269 22.27 38.64 -25.11
C PHE A 269 23.73 38.63 -24.67
N MET A 270 24.62 38.29 -25.61
CA MET A 270 26.07 38.40 -25.45
C MET A 270 26.50 39.85 -25.69
N ASP A 271 26.45 40.64 -24.62
CA ASP A 271 26.64 42.09 -24.65
C ASP A 271 28.13 42.45 -24.65
N VAL A 272 28.70 42.55 -25.85
CA VAL A 272 30.10 42.92 -26.08
C VAL A 272 30.14 43.98 -27.18
N SER A 273 30.85 45.09 -26.92
CA SER A 273 30.99 46.18 -27.88
C SER A 273 31.75 45.75 -29.14
N LEU A 274 31.50 46.47 -30.24
CA LEU A 274 32.15 46.23 -31.53
C LEU A 274 33.69 46.28 -31.43
N ASP A 275 34.23 47.21 -30.63
CA ASP A 275 35.67 47.40 -30.48
C ASP A 275 36.32 46.19 -29.79
N VAL A 276 35.69 45.65 -28.75
CA VAL A 276 36.21 44.47 -28.02
C VAL A 276 36.15 43.21 -28.89
N VAL A 277 35.11 43.02 -29.70
CA VAL A 277 35.07 41.85 -30.62
C VAL A 277 36.03 41.98 -31.81
N ARG A 278 36.30 43.21 -32.27
CA ARG A 278 37.34 43.52 -33.27
C ARG A 278 38.76 43.29 -32.72
N GLU A 279 39.01 43.62 -31.46
CA GLU A 279 40.27 43.31 -30.79
C GLU A 279 40.48 41.80 -30.65
N ARG A 280 39.44 41.07 -30.23
CA ARG A 280 39.48 39.60 -30.06
C ARG A 280 39.70 38.85 -31.38
N ASP A 281 39.03 39.27 -32.46
CA ASP A 281 38.98 38.66 -33.82
C ASP A 281 39.43 37.19 -33.94
N PRO A 282 38.77 36.23 -33.24
CA PRO A 282 39.30 34.88 -33.04
C PRO A 282 39.31 34.02 -34.32
N LYS A 283 38.57 34.43 -35.35
CA LYS A 283 38.52 33.77 -36.67
C LYS A 283 39.18 34.60 -37.78
N GLY A 284 39.82 35.73 -37.45
CA GLY A 284 40.45 36.63 -38.43
C GLY A 284 39.45 37.26 -39.41
N LEU A 285 38.18 37.39 -39.03
CA LEU A 285 37.08 37.85 -39.87
C LEU A 285 37.03 39.37 -39.93
N TYR A 286 37.22 40.07 -38.81
CA TYR A 286 37.24 41.53 -38.80
C TYR A 286 38.39 42.07 -39.66
N LYS A 287 39.58 41.49 -39.55
CA LYS A 287 40.73 41.79 -40.43
C LYS A 287 40.45 41.54 -41.92
N GLN A 288 39.52 40.65 -42.27
CA GLN A 288 39.10 40.40 -43.66
C GLN A 288 38.03 41.39 -44.15
N VAL A 289 37.13 41.82 -43.26
CA VAL A 289 36.18 42.91 -43.53
C VAL A 289 36.92 44.23 -43.73
N ASP A 290 37.85 44.57 -42.84
CA ASP A 290 38.68 45.78 -42.93
C ASP A 290 39.57 45.79 -44.21
N ALA A 291 39.96 44.61 -44.70
CA ALA A 291 40.65 44.41 -45.97
C ALA A 291 39.71 44.38 -47.20
N GLY A 292 38.42 44.64 -47.04
CA GLY A 292 37.41 44.68 -48.10
C GLY A 292 37.06 43.32 -48.74
N LYS A 293 37.51 42.20 -48.13
CA LYS A 293 37.34 40.83 -48.66
C LYS A 293 35.98 40.22 -48.32
N ILE A 294 35.34 40.70 -47.25
CA ILE A 294 34.00 40.31 -46.82
C ILE A 294 33.16 41.58 -46.79
N LYS A 295 31.96 41.55 -47.38
CA LYS A 295 31.01 42.66 -47.42
C LYS A 295 29.70 42.28 -46.75
N GLY A 296 28.99 43.26 -46.20
CA GLY A 296 27.69 43.02 -45.56
C GLY A 296 27.83 42.34 -44.19
N PHE A 297 28.96 42.52 -43.51
CA PHE A 297 29.24 41.88 -42.24
C PHE A 297 28.49 42.56 -41.08
N THR A 298 27.81 41.75 -40.27
CA THR A 298 27.02 42.21 -39.12
C THR A 298 27.86 43.00 -38.12
N GLY A 299 27.37 44.19 -37.76
CA GLY A 299 28.05 45.14 -36.88
C GLY A 299 29.09 46.03 -37.57
N VAL A 300 29.29 45.89 -38.89
CA VAL A 300 30.19 46.76 -39.69
C VAL A 300 29.46 47.36 -40.88
N ASP A 301 29.10 46.54 -41.87
CA ASP A 301 28.39 46.98 -43.09
C ASP A 301 26.89 46.64 -43.06
N ALA A 302 26.48 45.72 -42.18
CA ALA A 302 25.09 45.33 -41.95
C ALA A 302 24.75 45.53 -40.46
N PRO A 303 23.52 45.92 -40.10
CA PRO A 303 23.17 46.22 -38.72
C PRO A 303 23.21 44.99 -37.81
N TYR A 304 23.36 45.24 -36.51
CA TYR A 304 23.02 44.32 -35.44
C TYR A 304 22.05 45.04 -34.50
N GLU A 305 20.88 44.47 -34.30
CA GLU A 305 19.82 45.04 -33.47
C GLU A 305 19.84 44.34 -32.10
N PRO A 306 20.37 44.99 -31.04
CA PRO A 306 20.43 44.38 -29.73
C PRO A 306 19.02 44.05 -29.19
N PRO A 307 18.87 42.97 -28.42
CA PRO A 307 17.65 42.69 -27.68
C PRO A 307 17.29 43.84 -26.74
N MET A 308 16.01 44.19 -26.66
CA MET A 308 15.53 45.25 -25.76
C MET A 308 15.25 44.72 -24.35
N ASP A 309 14.72 43.49 -24.27
CA ASP A 309 14.34 42.81 -23.02
C ASP A 309 14.77 41.32 -23.05
N PRO A 310 16.08 41.02 -23.07
CA PRO A 310 16.57 39.64 -23.04
C PRO A 310 16.42 39.05 -21.63
N GLU A 311 15.95 37.80 -21.52
CA GLU A 311 15.89 37.08 -20.24
C GLU A 311 17.25 37.05 -19.53
N ILE A 312 18.34 37.00 -20.29
CA ILE A 312 19.70 36.90 -19.75
C ILE A 312 20.63 37.81 -20.55
N ARG A 313 21.09 38.90 -19.92
CA ARG A 313 22.17 39.76 -20.45
C ARG A 313 23.51 39.34 -19.87
N LEU A 314 24.48 39.03 -20.72
CA LEU A 314 25.83 38.60 -20.35
C LEU A 314 26.88 39.61 -20.84
N PRO A 315 27.34 40.55 -20.00
CA PRO A 315 28.47 41.43 -20.30
C PRO A 315 29.80 40.67 -20.16
N ASN A 316 30.05 39.68 -21.04
CA ASN A 316 31.20 38.78 -20.97
C ASN A 316 32.52 39.38 -21.50
N SER A 317 32.63 40.71 -21.51
CA SER A 317 33.89 41.44 -21.39
C SER A 317 34.36 41.58 -19.94
N GLU A 318 33.44 41.55 -18.97
CA GLU A 318 33.66 41.83 -17.54
C GLU A 318 33.51 40.57 -16.66
N MET A 319 33.06 39.46 -17.25
CA MET A 319 32.80 38.18 -16.56
C MET A 319 33.71 37.06 -17.08
N THR A 320 34.09 36.14 -16.21
CA THR A 320 34.73 34.87 -16.63
C THR A 320 33.71 33.92 -17.29
N VAL A 321 34.19 32.89 -17.98
CA VAL A 321 33.32 31.87 -18.60
C VAL A 321 32.49 31.16 -17.53
N GLU A 322 33.11 30.83 -16.39
CA GLU A 322 32.46 30.15 -15.26
C GLU A 322 31.36 31.01 -14.64
N GLN A 323 31.57 32.33 -14.54
CA GLN A 323 30.55 33.27 -14.06
C GLN A 323 29.37 33.38 -15.03
N CYS A 324 29.63 33.37 -16.33
CA CYS A 324 28.59 33.37 -17.37
C CYS A 324 27.76 32.08 -17.32
N VAL A 325 28.44 30.92 -17.28
CA VAL A 325 27.78 29.61 -17.15
C VAL A 325 26.99 29.53 -15.84
N ALA A 326 27.52 30.02 -14.72
CA ALA A 326 26.79 30.03 -13.45
C ALA A 326 25.53 30.92 -13.48
N ALA A 327 25.52 32.01 -14.25
CA ALA A 327 24.31 32.81 -14.46
C ALA A 327 23.25 32.06 -15.28
N LEU A 328 23.66 31.39 -16.37
CA LEU A 328 22.79 30.57 -17.20
C LEU A 328 22.20 29.39 -16.41
N MET A 329 23.02 28.70 -15.60
CA MET A 329 22.57 27.63 -14.71
C MET A 329 21.49 28.09 -13.72
N ARG A 330 21.69 29.23 -13.04
CA ARG A 330 20.69 29.79 -12.12
C ARG A 330 19.36 30.12 -12.80
N ALA A 331 19.39 30.59 -14.05
CA ALA A 331 18.16 30.86 -14.80
C ALA A 331 17.39 29.58 -15.16
N LEU A 332 18.11 28.50 -15.53
CA LEU A 332 17.51 27.19 -15.80
C LEU A 332 16.99 26.50 -14.53
N GLU A 333 17.69 26.66 -13.41
CA GLU A 333 17.24 26.20 -12.09
C GLU A 333 15.97 26.96 -11.66
N ALA A 334 15.97 28.30 -11.74
CA ALA A 334 14.80 29.12 -11.40
C ALA A 334 13.57 28.88 -12.30
N GLY A 335 13.77 28.51 -13.58
CA GLY A 335 12.69 28.07 -14.47
C GLY A 335 12.19 26.63 -14.24
N GLY A 336 12.83 25.89 -13.33
CA GLY A 336 12.58 24.45 -13.14
C GLY A 336 12.87 23.63 -14.40
N VAL A 337 13.77 24.08 -15.27
CA VAL A 337 14.13 23.37 -16.51
C VAL A 337 14.91 22.10 -16.16
N LEU A 338 15.74 22.14 -15.12
CA LEU A 338 16.60 21.03 -14.71
C LEU A 338 15.91 19.93 -13.88
N GLU A 339 14.61 20.05 -13.63
CA GLU A 339 13.86 19.15 -12.72
C GLU A 339 12.69 18.41 -13.40
N GLY A 340 12.31 18.83 -14.61
CA GLY A 340 11.12 18.32 -15.30
C GLY A 340 9.86 19.06 -14.89
N THR A 341 8.72 18.66 -15.44
CA THR A 341 7.45 18.94 -14.75
C THR A 341 7.41 18.10 -13.49
N SER A 342 7.04 18.73 -12.36
CA SER A 342 6.77 18.05 -11.09
C SER A 342 5.97 16.78 -11.36
N GLY A 343 6.48 15.63 -10.90
CA GLY A 343 5.79 14.33 -10.98
C GLY A 343 4.60 14.27 -10.02
N GLY A 344 3.70 15.24 -10.14
CA GLY A 344 2.42 15.32 -9.45
C GLY A 344 1.27 15.02 -10.40
N ASP A 345 0.09 14.81 -9.81
CA ASP A 345 -1.14 14.69 -10.58
C ASP A 345 -1.60 16.06 -11.12
N ALA A 346 -2.78 16.11 -11.76
CA ALA A 346 -3.33 17.33 -12.35
C ALA A 346 -3.59 18.47 -11.33
N SER A 347 -3.56 18.19 -10.03
CA SER A 347 -3.66 19.20 -8.95
C SER A 347 -2.29 19.75 -8.48
N GLY A 348 -1.18 19.18 -8.95
CA GLY A 348 0.18 19.55 -8.55
C GLY A 348 0.70 18.83 -7.30
N LEU A 349 -0.12 17.99 -6.66
CA LEU A 349 0.28 17.15 -5.53
C LEU A 349 1.14 15.97 -6.01
N PRO A 350 2.19 15.56 -5.26
CA PRO A 350 3.11 14.51 -5.67
C PRO A 350 2.38 13.20 -6.01
N LEU A 351 2.81 12.49 -7.06
CA LEU A 351 2.26 11.17 -7.38
C LEU A 351 2.55 10.16 -6.25
N PRO A 352 1.69 9.15 -6.07
CA PRO A 352 1.97 8.03 -5.17
C PRO A 352 3.20 7.22 -5.63
N ASP A 353 3.73 6.41 -4.73
CA ASP A 353 4.78 5.44 -5.08
C ASP A 353 4.28 4.50 -6.20
N GLY A 354 5.09 4.34 -7.24
CA GLY A 354 4.70 3.63 -8.47
C GLY A 354 4.03 4.47 -9.56
N ASP A 355 3.90 5.79 -9.36
CA ASP A 355 3.41 6.78 -10.35
C ASP A 355 1.91 6.69 -10.71
N GLU A 356 1.17 5.74 -10.15
CA GLU A 356 -0.27 5.55 -10.36
C GLU A 356 -1.01 5.36 -9.02
N ILE A 357 -2.21 5.94 -8.90
CA ILE A 357 -3.07 5.73 -7.72
C ILE A 357 -3.65 4.31 -7.80
N VAL A 358 -3.21 3.44 -6.90
CA VAL A 358 -3.81 2.12 -6.71
C VAL A 358 -5.19 2.28 -6.07
N ASP A 359 -6.18 1.66 -6.69
CA ASP A 359 -7.57 1.63 -6.25
C ASP A 359 -8.09 0.24 -6.60
N LEU A 360 -8.31 -0.60 -5.58
CA LEU A 360 -8.64 -2.02 -5.78
C LEU A 360 -10.13 -2.32 -5.70
N HIS A 361 -10.97 -1.28 -5.57
CA HIS A 361 -12.42 -1.46 -5.57
C HIS A 361 -12.90 -2.05 -6.89
N VAL A 362 -13.68 -3.12 -6.80
CA VAL A 362 -14.41 -3.67 -7.93
C VAL A 362 -15.34 -2.60 -8.48
N PRO A 363 -15.31 -2.29 -9.80
CA PRO A 363 -16.24 -1.36 -10.41
C PRO A 363 -17.69 -1.76 -10.09
N SER A 364 -18.54 -0.78 -9.77
CA SER A 364 -19.93 -1.04 -9.31
C SER A 364 -20.76 -1.90 -10.28
N SER A 365 -20.47 -1.82 -11.58
CA SER A 365 -21.07 -2.67 -12.64
C SER A 365 -20.66 -4.15 -12.59
N LEU A 366 -19.58 -4.50 -11.89
CA LEU A 366 -19.07 -5.85 -11.72
C LEU A 366 -19.31 -6.42 -10.30
N ARG A 367 -19.64 -5.57 -9.32
CA ARG A 367 -19.80 -5.94 -7.91
C ARG A 367 -20.66 -7.20 -7.69
N ALA A 368 -21.91 -7.19 -8.16
CA ALA A 368 -22.81 -8.34 -8.00
C ALA A 368 -22.28 -9.63 -8.64
N LYS A 369 -21.51 -9.53 -9.73
CA LYS A 369 -20.83 -10.70 -10.33
C LYS A 369 -19.71 -11.23 -9.43
N ARG A 370 -18.97 -10.34 -8.75
CA ARG A 370 -17.90 -10.71 -7.82
C ARG A 370 -18.40 -11.22 -6.49
N GLU A 371 -19.50 -10.69 -5.96
CA GLU A 371 -20.16 -11.22 -4.76
C GLU A 371 -20.63 -12.68 -4.99
N ASN A 372 -21.29 -12.94 -6.13
CA ASN A 372 -21.67 -14.30 -6.53
C ASN A 372 -20.46 -15.22 -6.78
N GLU A 373 -19.34 -14.68 -7.29
CA GLU A 373 -18.10 -15.44 -7.45
C GLU A 373 -17.50 -15.82 -6.08
N ALA A 374 -17.35 -14.85 -5.17
CA ALA A 374 -16.80 -15.02 -3.83
C ALA A 374 -17.56 -16.07 -3.01
N ALA A 375 -18.89 -16.13 -3.12
CA ALA A 375 -19.72 -17.14 -2.48
C ALA A 375 -19.39 -18.60 -2.90
N THR A 376 -18.68 -18.80 -4.02
CA THR A 376 -18.24 -20.13 -4.52
C THR A 376 -16.75 -20.41 -4.31
N LEU A 377 -16.00 -19.44 -3.74
CA LEU A 377 -14.57 -19.56 -3.52
C LEU A 377 -14.25 -20.14 -2.13
N PRO A 378 -13.06 -20.73 -1.95
CA PRO A 378 -12.59 -21.13 -0.62
C PRO A 378 -12.42 -19.88 0.25
N GLN A 379 -12.92 -19.93 1.49
CA GLN A 379 -13.03 -18.77 2.37
C GLN A 379 -11.87 -18.68 3.37
N VAL A 380 -11.28 -17.50 3.51
CA VAL A 380 -10.25 -17.18 4.50
C VAL A 380 -10.76 -16.11 5.44
N LEU A 381 -10.82 -16.45 6.72
CA LEU A 381 -11.24 -15.55 7.79
C LEU A 381 -10.20 -14.43 8.00
N LEU A 382 -10.69 -13.20 8.12
CA LEU A 382 -9.90 -12.03 8.51
C LEU A 382 -10.15 -11.69 9.99
N SER A 383 -9.07 -11.39 10.72
CA SER A 383 -9.17 -10.67 12.00
C SER A 383 -9.42 -9.18 11.76
N ASP A 384 -9.73 -8.42 12.81
CA ASP A 384 -9.93 -6.96 12.69
C ASP A 384 -8.66 -6.25 12.19
N ILE A 385 -7.47 -6.77 12.54
CA ILE A 385 -6.17 -6.28 12.08
C ILE A 385 -5.99 -6.57 10.59
N ASP A 386 -6.39 -7.76 10.13
CA ASP A 386 -6.33 -8.12 8.71
C ASP A 386 -7.30 -7.29 7.87
N ILE A 387 -8.48 -6.92 8.41
CA ILE A 387 -9.41 -5.98 7.77
C ILE A 387 -8.79 -4.58 7.67
N ASN A 388 -8.13 -4.09 8.72
CA ASN A 388 -7.40 -2.82 8.66
C ASN A 388 -6.28 -2.85 7.60
N TRP A 389 -5.55 -3.97 7.45
CA TRP A 389 -4.55 -4.15 6.39
C TRP A 389 -5.17 -4.26 5.00
N LEU A 390 -6.29 -4.99 4.86
CA LEU A 390 -7.06 -5.10 3.61
C LEU A 390 -7.52 -3.72 3.13
N GLN A 391 -8.05 -2.89 4.03
CA GLN A 391 -8.40 -1.50 3.71
C GLN A 391 -7.16 -0.69 3.33
N THR A 392 -6.06 -0.84 4.07
CA THR A 392 -4.80 -0.12 3.82
C THR A 392 -4.24 -0.39 2.42
N VAL A 393 -4.30 -1.63 1.93
CA VAL A 393 -3.88 -1.95 0.56
C VAL A 393 -4.96 -1.64 -0.48
N GLY A 394 -6.22 -1.93 -0.17
CA GLY A 394 -7.36 -1.75 -1.08
C GLY A 394 -7.63 -0.30 -1.48
N GLU A 395 -7.44 0.63 -0.55
CA GLU A 395 -7.67 2.07 -0.72
C GLU A 395 -6.39 2.84 -1.12
N GLY A 396 -5.32 2.14 -1.53
CA GLY A 396 -4.13 2.74 -2.14
C GLY A 396 -3.06 3.27 -1.18
N TRP A 397 -3.22 3.14 0.14
CA TRP A 397 -2.23 3.63 1.11
C TRP A 397 -0.87 2.90 1.01
N ALA A 398 -0.89 1.64 0.56
CA ALA A 398 0.29 0.80 0.35
C ALA A 398 0.91 0.90 -1.06
N SER A 399 0.41 1.77 -1.95
CA SER A 399 0.81 1.90 -3.37
C SER A 399 2.33 1.75 -3.61
N PRO A 400 2.77 1.04 -4.67
CA PRO A 400 1.96 0.37 -5.71
C PRO A 400 1.44 -1.03 -5.34
N LEU A 401 1.51 -1.45 -4.07
CA LEU A 401 1.13 -2.80 -3.65
C LEU A 401 -0.37 -3.08 -3.96
N LYS A 402 -0.68 -4.21 -4.60
CA LYS A 402 -2.02 -4.59 -5.07
C LYS A 402 -2.72 -5.69 -4.25
N GLY A 403 -2.22 -6.00 -3.06
CA GLY A 403 -2.82 -6.96 -2.13
C GLY A 403 -1.83 -7.38 -1.06
N PHE A 404 -2.05 -8.51 -0.41
CA PHE A 404 -1.09 -9.01 0.59
C PHE A 404 0.22 -9.43 -0.10
N MET A 405 1.35 -9.11 0.52
CA MET A 405 2.67 -9.34 -0.06
C MET A 405 2.88 -10.80 -0.42
N ARG A 406 3.30 -11.07 -1.67
CA ARG A 406 3.98 -12.31 -2.06
C ARG A 406 5.32 -12.43 -1.32
N GLU A 407 5.90 -13.62 -1.23
CA GLU A 407 7.15 -13.86 -0.50
C GLU A 407 8.24 -12.89 -0.96
N GLY A 408 8.26 -12.61 -2.26
CA GLY A 408 9.18 -11.67 -2.88
C GLY A 408 9.08 -10.20 -2.46
N ALA A 409 7.87 -9.71 -2.22
CA ALA A 409 7.65 -8.36 -1.72
C ALA A 409 7.98 -8.29 -0.20
N LEU A 410 7.69 -9.36 0.53
CA LEU A 410 8.07 -9.51 1.94
C LEU A 410 9.58 -9.51 2.13
N LEU A 411 10.32 -10.38 1.42
CA LEU A 411 11.78 -10.47 1.55
C LEU A 411 12.45 -9.12 1.25
N GLN A 412 12.01 -8.43 0.20
CA GLN A 412 12.54 -7.10 -0.11
C GLN A 412 12.21 -6.06 0.98
N THR A 413 10.98 -6.08 1.51
CA THR A 413 10.55 -5.23 2.65
C THR A 413 11.45 -5.48 3.87
N LEU A 414 11.63 -6.74 4.27
CA LEU A 414 12.43 -7.15 5.44
C LEU A 414 13.93 -6.82 5.31
N HIS A 415 14.50 -6.90 4.10
CA HIS A 415 15.95 -6.71 3.89
C HIS A 415 16.33 -5.29 3.46
N PHE A 416 15.43 -4.53 2.82
CA PHE A 416 15.77 -3.26 2.17
C PHE A 416 14.83 -2.10 2.52
N ASN A 417 13.83 -2.29 3.39
CA ASN A 417 12.77 -1.32 3.69
C ASN A 417 12.08 -0.76 2.42
N SER A 418 12.13 -1.52 1.33
CA SER A 418 11.70 -1.12 -0.01
C SER A 418 11.66 -2.31 -0.96
N TYR A 419 10.80 -2.25 -1.97
CA TYR A 419 10.79 -3.23 -3.07
C TYR A 419 10.91 -2.55 -4.43
N LEU A 420 11.22 -3.32 -5.47
CA LEU A 420 11.21 -2.87 -6.86
C LEU A 420 9.78 -2.85 -7.39
N ALA A 421 9.28 -1.67 -7.74
CA ALA A 421 8.01 -1.50 -8.44
C ALA A 421 8.20 -1.96 -9.90
N ASP A 422 7.37 -2.91 -10.33
CA ASP A 422 7.80 -3.87 -11.35
C ASP A 422 6.79 -4.07 -12.49
N PRO A 423 6.93 -3.33 -13.61
CA PRO A 423 5.99 -3.40 -14.73
C PRO A 423 5.98 -4.74 -15.47
N HIS A 424 6.88 -5.67 -15.13
CA HIS A 424 7.00 -7.01 -15.74
C HIS A 424 6.72 -8.14 -14.76
N ASN A 425 6.35 -7.82 -13.52
CA ASN A 425 6.01 -8.77 -12.48
C ASN A 425 7.10 -9.84 -12.17
N VAL A 426 8.34 -9.39 -12.00
CA VAL A 426 9.37 -10.19 -11.32
C VAL A 426 9.17 -10.20 -9.80
N THR A 427 8.51 -9.18 -9.23
CA THR A 427 8.35 -9.03 -7.77
C THR A 427 6.94 -9.22 -7.20
N GLY A 428 5.89 -9.36 -8.01
CA GLY A 428 4.49 -9.52 -7.54
C GLY A 428 3.63 -8.25 -7.49
N ASN A 429 4.08 -7.10 -8.03
CA ASN A 429 3.63 -5.78 -7.53
C ASN A 429 3.15 -4.73 -8.57
N TYR A 430 2.81 -5.08 -9.83
CA TYR A 430 2.31 -4.07 -10.79
C TYR A 430 1.20 -4.52 -11.75
N ALA A 431 1.32 -5.69 -12.38
CA ALA A 431 0.25 -6.23 -13.24
C ALA A 431 -0.79 -7.00 -12.40
N PHE A 432 -1.83 -7.53 -13.05
CA PHE A 432 -2.58 -8.65 -12.48
C PHE A 432 -1.81 -9.95 -12.81
N ASN A 433 -1.33 -10.66 -11.79
CA ASN A 433 -0.12 -11.47 -11.95
C ASN A 433 -0.38 -12.94 -12.24
N GLU A 434 -0.52 -13.25 -13.53
CA GLU A 434 -0.79 -14.60 -14.05
C GLU A 434 0.26 -15.68 -13.71
N ARG A 435 1.42 -15.32 -13.12
CA ARG A 435 2.61 -16.17 -12.91
C ARG A 435 3.20 -16.01 -11.50
N ALA A 436 3.77 -17.10 -10.98
CA ALA A 436 4.51 -17.12 -9.72
C ALA A 436 5.83 -16.34 -9.79
N THR A 437 6.30 -15.88 -8.62
CA THR A 437 7.50 -15.05 -8.45
C THR A 437 8.79 -15.89 -8.59
N ASP A 438 9.76 -15.47 -9.41
CA ASP A 438 11.06 -16.16 -9.58
C ASP A 438 12.24 -15.26 -9.15
N PHE A 439 12.82 -15.57 -7.99
CA PHE A 439 14.02 -14.90 -7.46
C PHE A 439 15.34 -15.44 -8.00
N ALA A 440 15.35 -16.65 -8.55
CA ALA A 440 16.56 -17.25 -9.11
C ALA A 440 16.89 -16.64 -10.48
N HIS A 441 15.88 -16.19 -11.24
CA HIS A 441 16.04 -15.67 -12.60
C HIS A 441 15.44 -14.28 -12.78
N LEU A 442 16.00 -13.28 -12.09
CA LEU A 442 15.72 -11.87 -12.41
C LEU A 442 16.07 -11.60 -13.89
N PRO A 443 15.12 -11.14 -14.75
CA PRO A 443 15.42 -10.83 -16.14
C PRO A 443 16.42 -9.67 -16.22
N ALA A 444 17.19 -9.62 -17.31
CA ALA A 444 18.26 -8.63 -17.50
C ALA A 444 17.76 -7.17 -17.39
N THR A 445 16.48 -6.93 -17.70
CA THR A 445 15.75 -5.69 -17.43
C THR A 445 15.35 -5.61 -15.96
N ARG A 446 16.22 -5.04 -15.12
CA ARG A 446 15.84 -4.66 -13.75
C ARG A 446 14.71 -3.62 -13.78
N PRO A 447 13.66 -3.75 -12.96
CA PRO A 447 12.65 -2.71 -12.83
C PRO A 447 13.29 -1.37 -12.41
N PRO A 448 12.91 -0.24 -13.03
CA PRO A 448 13.66 1.01 -12.91
C PRO A 448 13.45 1.74 -11.57
N LYS A 449 12.35 1.46 -10.85
CA LYS A 449 11.92 2.24 -9.68
C LYS A 449 11.86 1.39 -8.41
N ARG A 450 12.54 1.84 -7.36
CA ARG A 450 12.44 1.31 -5.99
C ARG A 450 11.51 2.20 -5.17
N VAL A 451 10.59 1.59 -4.43
CA VAL A 451 9.53 2.27 -3.66
C VAL A 451 9.63 1.91 -2.18
N SER A 452 9.24 2.85 -1.31
CA SER A 452 9.34 2.65 0.13
C SER A 452 8.33 1.62 0.63
N SER A 453 8.80 0.67 1.44
CA SER A 453 7.99 -0.40 2.02
C SER A 453 8.76 -1.05 3.17
N SER A 454 8.60 -0.52 4.38
CA SER A 454 9.33 -0.97 5.57
C SER A 454 8.55 -1.94 6.47
N VAL A 455 7.23 -2.00 6.30
CA VAL A 455 6.32 -2.82 7.13
C VAL A 455 5.74 -3.96 6.30
N PRO A 456 5.83 -5.23 6.74
CA PRO A 456 5.13 -6.36 6.15
C PRO A 456 3.60 -6.15 6.15
N ILE A 457 2.99 -6.26 4.97
CA ILE A 457 1.53 -6.28 4.79
C ILE A 457 1.18 -7.69 4.31
N VAL A 458 0.95 -8.60 5.24
CA VAL A 458 0.84 -10.05 5.01
C VAL A 458 -0.40 -10.61 5.71
N LEU A 459 -0.99 -11.67 5.14
CA LEU A 459 -2.16 -12.36 5.71
C LEU A 459 -1.74 -13.73 6.27
N PRO A 460 -1.68 -13.93 7.60
CA PRO A 460 -1.30 -15.22 8.18
C PRO A 460 -2.43 -16.25 8.10
N CYS A 461 -2.10 -17.53 7.89
CA CYS A 461 -3.09 -18.60 7.84
C CYS A 461 -2.62 -19.92 8.51
N THR A 462 -3.60 -20.69 8.98
CA THR A 462 -3.40 -21.99 9.66
C THR A 462 -3.09 -23.10 8.65
N ALA A 463 -2.56 -24.24 9.12
CA ALA A 463 -2.33 -25.41 8.29
C ALA A 463 -3.64 -25.93 7.66
N TYR A 464 -4.74 -25.92 8.42
CA TYR A 464 -6.11 -26.15 7.94
C TYR A 464 -6.47 -25.26 6.75
N THR A 465 -6.31 -23.94 6.91
CA THR A 465 -6.64 -22.96 5.87
C THR A 465 -5.79 -23.17 4.62
N LYS A 466 -4.47 -23.41 4.77
CA LYS A 466 -3.58 -23.76 3.65
C LYS A 466 -4.06 -25.01 2.90
N ALA A 467 -4.29 -26.11 3.61
CA ALA A 467 -4.71 -27.38 3.01
C ALA A 467 -6.06 -27.25 2.29
N MET A 468 -6.98 -26.48 2.86
CA MET A 468 -8.30 -26.17 2.27
C MET A 468 -8.16 -25.40 0.95
N ILE A 469 -7.28 -24.38 0.88
CA ILE A 469 -7.01 -23.63 -0.36
C ILE A 469 -6.37 -24.54 -1.41
N GLU A 470 -5.31 -25.28 -1.05
CA GLU A 470 -4.59 -26.16 -1.96
C GLU A 470 -5.48 -27.27 -2.53
N ALA A 471 -6.31 -27.90 -1.69
CA ALA A 471 -7.25 -28.95 -2.10
C ALA A 471 -8.37 -28.44 -3.03
N SER A 472 -8.67 -27.13 -3.01
CA SER A 472 -9.74 -26.56 -3.84
C SER A 472 -9.40 -26.50 -5.35
N GLY A 473 -8.11 -26.50 -5.70
CA GLY A 473 -7.63 -26.25 -7.06
C GLY A 473 -7.99 -24.88 -7.64
N ARG A 474 -8.51 -23.94 -6.83
CA ARG A 474 -8.92 -22.61 -7.29
C ARG A 474 -7.75 -21.62 -7.27
N ARG A 475 -7.66 -20.79 -8.31
CA ARG A 475 -6.73 -19.65 -8.41
C ARG A 475 -7.27 -18.36 -7.75
N ALA A 476 -8.24 -18.48 -6.85
CA ALA A 476 -8.80 -17.36 -6.11
C ALA A 476 -9.44 -17.86 -4.80
N ILE A 477 -9.47 -17.00 -3.79
CA ILE A 477 -10.10 -17.21 -2.49
C ILE A 477 -10.98 -16.00 -2.12
N ALA A 478 -12.02 -16.21 -1.32
CA ALA A 478 -12.79 -15.13 -0.72
C ALA A 478 -12.19 -14.76 0.63
N LEU A 479 -11.98 -13.47 0.88
CA LEU A 479 -11.58 -12.95 2.19
C LEU A 479 -12.85 -12.52 2.93
N VAL A 480 -13.14 -13.15 4.06
CA VAL A 480 -14.40 -12.98 4.80
C VAL A 480 -14.18 -12.39 6.19
N GLY A 481 -15.11 -11.54 6.64
CA GLY A 481 -15.17 -11.10 8.02
C GLY A 481 -15.61 -12.20 8.99
N LYS A 482 -15.60 -11.90 10.29
CA LYS A 482 -16.11 -12.79 11.36
C LYS A 482 -17.62 -13.03 11.30
N ASP A 483 -18.33 -12.15 10.59
CA ASP A 483 -19.74 -12.24 10.20
C ASP A 483 -19.98 -13.17 9.00
N GLY A 484 -18.92 -13.68 8.36
CA GLY A 484 -18.98 -14.45 7.11
C GLY A 484 -19.18 -13.59 5.86
N ALA A 485 -19.23 -12.25 5.98
CA ALA A 485 -19.39 -11.36 4.84
C ALA A 485 -18.11 -11.34 4.00
N ALA A 486 -18.22 -11.60 2.69
CA ALA A 486 -17.10 -11.45 1.77
C ALA A 486 -16.76 -9.96 1.59
N LEU A 487 -15.53 -9.59 1.92
CA LEU A 487 -15.02 -8.22 1.80
C LEU A 487 -14.17 -8.06 0.54
N ALA A 488 -13.44 -9.10 0.14
CA ALA A 488 -12.59 -9.10 -1.05
C ALA A 488 -12.48 -10.49 -1.68
N ILE A 489 -12.04 -10.54 -2.93
CA ILE A 489 -11.47 -11.74 -3.53
C ILE A 489 -9.95 -11.55 -3.60
N LEU A 490 -9.19 -12.54 -3.15
CA LEU A 490 -7.74 -12.59 -3.38
C LEU A 490 -7.44 -13.53 -4.57
N ARG A 491 -6.83 -12.97 -5.61
CA ARG A 491 -6.44 -13.63 -6.86
C ARG A 491 -5.03 -14.19 -6.76
N ASP A 492 -4.84 -15.35 -7.38
CA ASP A 492 -3.57 -16.06 -7.51
C ASP A 492 -2.79 -16.20 -6.19
N PRO A 493 -3.40 -16.84 -5.16
CA PRO A 493 -2.79 -17.02 -3.86
C PRO A 493 -1.45 -17.78 -3.94
N GLU A 494 -0.44 -17.22 -3.30
CA GLU A 494 0.88 -17.81 -3.05
C GLU A 494 1.00 -18.04 -1.55
N ILE A 495 1.16 -19.29 -1.12
CA ILE A 495 1.25 -19.66 0.29
C ILE A 495 2.68 -20.07 0.63
N TYR A 496 3.30 -19.37 1.58
CA TYR A 496 4.70 -19.53 1.96
C TYR A 496 4.88 -19.45 3.49
N ALA A 497 6.06 -19.77 4.00
CA ALA A 497 6.27 -19.95 5.44
C ALA A 497 6.23 -18.61 6.23
N ASN A 498 5.49 -18.56 7.33
CA ASN A 498 5.52 -17.42 8.25
C ASN A 498 6.77 -17.52 9.15
N ARG A 499 7.88 -16.93 8.70
CA ARG A 499 9.18 -16.89 9.41
C ARG A 499 9.14 -15.89 10.58
N LYS A 500 8.23 -16.12 11.54
CA LYS A 500 7.86 -15.22 12.65
C LYS A 500 9.06 -14.58 13.36
N GLU A 501 10.02 -15.38 13.82
CA GLU A 501 11.22 -14.90 14.53
C GLU A 501 12.04 -13.92 13.68
N GLU A 502 12.23 -14.23 12.39
CA GLU A 502 12.97 -13.35 11.48
C GLU A 502 12.21 -12.06 11.16
N ILE A 503 10.89 -12.16 10.96
CA ILE A 503 10.03 -10.98 10.77
C ILE A 503 10.13 -10.07 11.99
N VAL A 504 10.00 -10.63 13.20
CA VAL A 504 10.12 -9.90 14.47
C VAL A 504 11.50 -9.24 14.57
N ALA A 505 12.59 -10.01 14.42
CA ALA A 505 13.94 -9.50 14.57
C ALA A 505 14.29 -8.40 13.54
N ARG A 506 13.80 -8.50 12.29
CA ARG A 506 14.10 -7.52 11.23
C ARG A 506 13.22 -6.27 11.27
N VAL A 507 11.95 -6.40 11.64
CA VAL A 507 11.01 -5.26 11.66
C VAL A 507 11.17 -4.44 12.93
N PHE A 508 11.26 -5.10 14.09
CA PHE A 508 11.28 -4.45 15.40
C PHE A 508 12.70 -4.18 15.89
N GLY A 509 13.71 -4.94 15.45
CA GLY A 509 15.09 -4.81 15.97
C GLY A 509 15.28 -5.22 17.43
N VAL A 510 14.21 -5.65 18.10
CA VAL A 510 14.16 -6.13 19.49
C VAL A 510 13.24 -7.34 19.57
N ILE A 511 13.57 -8.28 20.47
CA ILE A 511 12.71 -9.41 20.81
C ILE A 511 12.07 -9.11 22.16
N ASP A 512 10.75 -8.88 22.15
CA ASP A 512 9.95 -8.60 23.35
C ASP A 512 8.65 -9.42 23.30
N PRO A 513 8.54 -10.53 24.05
CA PRO A 513 7.32 -11.33 24.14
C PRO A 513 6.13 -10.60 24.79
N GLY A 514 6.36 -9.47 25.47
CA GLY A 514 5.30 -8.60 26.00
C GLY A 514 4.90 -7.47 25.05
N HIS A 515 5.58 -7.30 23.92
CA HIS A 515 5.22 -6.30 22.92
C HIS A 515 3.95 -6.75 22.16
N PRO A 516 2.86 -5.95 22.15
CA PRO A 516 1.54 -6.47 21.84
C PRO A 516 1.34 -6.86 20.37
N TYR A 517 2.02 -6.19 19.41
CA TYR A 517 2.00 -6.62 18.01
C TYR A 517 2.91 -7.85 17.74
N ILE A 518 3.94 -8.07 18.56
CA ILE A 518 4.82 -9.25 18.45
C ILE A 518 4.05 -10.48 18.95
N GLN A 519 3.26 -10.33 20.03
CA GLN A 519 2.31 -11.36 20.46
C GLN A 519 1.33 -11.73 19.34
N HIS A 520 0.71 -10.75 18.68
CA HIS A 520 -0.18 -11.00 17.53
C HIS A 520 0.52 -11.82 16.43
N ILE A 521 1.75 -11.47 16.03
CA ILE A 521 2.55 -12.23 15.05
C ILE A 521 2.79 -13.67 15.52
N HIS A 522 3.11 -13.88 16.81
CA HIS A 522 3.34 -15.22 17.34
C HIS A 522 2.07 -16.08 17.38
N THR A 523 0.91 -15.50 17.74
CA THR A 523 -0.40 -16.17 17.75
C THR A 523 -0.97 -16.44 16.36
N GLY A 524 -0.52 -15.72 15.33
CA GLY A 524 -0.97 -15.92 13.95
C GLY A 524 -0.59 -17.30 13.39
N GLY A 525 -1.12 -17.64 12.22
CA GLY A 525 -0.80 -18.89 11.52
C GLY A 525 0.68 -19.06 11.15
N ASN A 526 1.10 -20.30 10.90
CA ASN A 526 2.49 -20.63 10.52
C ASN A 526 2.79 -20.45 9.02
N TRP A 527 1.79 -20.05 8.23
CA TRP A 527 1.89 -19.73 6.81
C TRP A 527 1.43 -18.30 6.56
N LEU A 528 1.87 -17.70 5.45
CA LEU A 528 1.41 -16.41 4.95
C LEU A 528 0.80 -16.61 3.55
N ILE A 529 -0.25 -15.85 3.24
CA ILE A 529 -0.89 -15.79 1.93
C ILE A 529 -0.55 -14.43 1.29
N GLY A 530 0.11 -14.48 0.14
CA GLY A 530 0.28 -13.34 -0.77
C GLY A 530 -0.61 -13.46 -2.00
N GLY A 531 -0.98 -12.33 -2.61
CA GLY A 531 -1.80 -12.28 -3.82
C GLY A 531 -2.52 -10.94 -3.98
N GLU A 532 -3.32 -10.80 -5.04
CA GLU A 532 -3.96 -9.53 -5.40
C GLU A 532 -5.38 -9.42 -4.92
N VAL A 533 -5.74 -8.25 -4.40
CA VAL A 533 -7.07 -7.96 -3.86
C VAL A 533 -7.95 -7.34 -4.95
N GLU A 534 -9.11 -7.93 -5.17
CA GLU A 534 -10.31 -7.26 -5.70
C GLU A 534 -11.21 -6.94 -4.50
N LEU A 535 -11.27 -5.67 -4.07
CA LEU A 535 -12.05 -5.23 -2.92
C LEU A 535 -13.53 -5.05 -3.34
N LEU A 536 -14.45 -5.81 -2.75
CA LEU A 536 -15.84 -5.90 -3.25
C LEU A 536 -16.65 -4.62 -3.04
N ASP A 537 -16.42 -3.93 -1.93
CA ASP A 537 -17.01 -2.65 -1.57
C ASP A 537 -16.07 -1.88 -0.63
N ARG A 538 -16.34 -0.59 -0.40
CA ARG A 538 -15.66 0.22 0.61
C ARG A 538 -15.78 -0.47 1.98
N ILE A 539 -14.65 -0.65 2.66
CA ILE A 539 -14.66 -1.10 4.06
C ILE A 539 -15.33 -0.03 4.93
N ARG A 540 -16.40 -0.44 5.62
CA ARG A 540 -17.13 0.36 6.60
C ARG A 540 -17.02 -0.33 7.95
N TYR A 541 -16.99 0.47 9.01
CA TYR A 541 -16.95 -0.05 10.37
C TYR A 541 -18.24 0.22 11.14
N ASN A 542 -19.14 1.08 10.63
CA ASN A 542 -20.44 1.41 11.21
C ASN A 542 -20.38 1.91 12.67
N ASP A 543 -19.21 2.40 13.09
CA ASP A 543 -18.88 2.86 14.45
C ASP A 543 -19.11 4.37 14.65
N GLY A 544 -19.82 5.02 13.72
CA GLY A 544 -20.06 6.47 13.71
C GLY A 544 -18.87 7.32 13.25
N LEU A 545 -17.78 6.73 12.76
CA LEU A 545 -16.57 7.44 12.31
C LEU A 545 -16.26 7.31 10.81
N ASP A 546 -17.05 6.56 10.04
CA ASP A 546 -16.78 6.27 8.62
C ASP A 546 -16.71 7.53 7.73
N GLN A 547 -17.40 8.62 8.09
CA GLN A 547 -17.29 9.93 7.41
C GLN A 547 -15.88 10.53 7.45
N TRP A 548 -15.05 10.09 8.41
CA TRP A 548 -13.65 10.51 8.54
C TRP A 548 -12.68 9.53 7.87
N ARG A 549 -13.13 8.35 7.41
CA ARG A 549 -12.31 7.33 6.73
C ARG A 549 -12.30 7.53 5.23
N LEU A 550 -11.74 8.65 4.79
CA LEU A 550 -11.54 8.96 3.37
C LEU A 550 -10.47 8.03 2.77
N THR A 551 -10.64 7.57 1.53
CA THR A 551 -9.61 6.80 0.80
C THR A 551 -8.41 7.68 0.40
N ALA A 552 -7.30 7.08 -0.05
CA ALA A 552 -6.15 7.87 -0.53
C ALA A 552 -6.50 8.79 -1.72
N ARG A 553 -7.50 8.40 -2.53
CA ARG A 553 -8.05 9.23 -3.62
C ARG A 553 -8.91 10.37 -3.07
N GLU A 554 -9.88 10.06 -2.20
CA GLU A 554 -10.78 11.06 -1.63
C GLU A 554 -10.03 12.15 -0.83
N VAL A 555 -8.93 11.78 -0.14
CA VAL A 555 -8.06 12.73 0.56
C VAL A 555 -7.36 13.69 -0.41
N ARG A 556 -6.88 13.20 -1.58
CA ARG A 556 -6.32 14.06 -2.64
C ARG A 556 -7.37 15.01 -3.22
N ASP A 557 -8.55 14.48 -3.52
CA ASP A 557 -9.65 15.25 -4.08
C ASP A 557 -10.08 16.38 -3.12
N GLU A 558 -10.06 16.13 -1.81
CA GLU A 558 -10.32 17.14 -0.78
C GLU A 558 -9.22 18.23 -0.71
N PHE A 559 -7.93 17.88 -0.87
CA PHE A 559 -6.85 18.87 -0.98
C PHE A 559 -6.99 19.74 -2.25
N ALA A 560 -7.27 19.11 -3.38
CA ALA A 560 -7.49 19.78 -4.66
C ALA A 560 -8.71 20.72 -4.59
N ARG A 561 -9.81 20.28 -3.95
CA ARG A 561 -11.02 21.08 -3.71
C ARG A 561 -10.76 22.32 -2.86
N ARG A 562 -9.82 22.26 -1.91
CA ARG A 562 -9.37 23.42 -1.12
C ARG A 562 -8.38 24.32 -1.88
N GLY A 563 -7.86 23.86 -3.02
CA GLY A 563 -6.82 24.53 -3.78
C GLY A 563 -5.51 24.62 -3.00
N ALA A 564 -5.12 23.54 -2.33
CA ALA A 564 -3.83 23.42 -1.67
C ALA A 564 -2.70 23.55 -2.71
N ASP A 565 -1.73 24.42 -2.48
CA ASP A 565 -0.48 24.48 -3.26
C ASP A 565 0.65 23.65 -2.63
N VAL A 566 0.47 23.25 -1.37
CA VAL A 566 1.29 22.26 -0.67
C VAL A 566 0.47 21.58 0.43
N VAL A 567 0.74 20.30 0.65
CA VAL A 567 0.15 19.52 1.75
C VAL A 567 1.24 19.04 2.70
N TYR A 568 1.00 19.20 4.00
CA TYR A 568 1.86 18.68 5.06
C TYR A 568 1.06 17.82 6.04
N ALA A 569 1.55 16.62 6.32
CA ALA A 569 0.84 15.64 7.15
C ALA A 569 1.38 15.58 8.58
N PHE A 570 0.47 15.46 9.55
CA PHE A 570 0.75 15.17 10.95
C PHE A 570 0.08 13.85 11.34
N GLN A 571 0.89 12.80 11.50
CA GLN A 571 0.47 11.50 12.01
C GLN A 571 0.27 11.58 13.54
N THR A 572 -0.83 11.04 14.06
CA THR A 572 -1.04 10.93 15.51
C THR A 572 -1.78 9.66 15.92
N ARG A 573 -1.38 9.07 17.04
CA ARG A 573 -2.13 8.03 17.78
C ARG A 573 -2.67 8.54 19.14
N ASN A 574 -2.49 9.82 19.45
CA ASN A 574 -2.75 10.42 20.76
C ASN A 574 -3.67 11.66 20.63
N PRO A 575 -4.39 12.06 21.71
CA PRO A 575 -5.07 13.35 21.78
C PRO A 575 -4.16 14.54 21.42
N THR A 576 -4.72 15.53 20.73
CA THR A 576 -3.99 16.72 20.29
C THR A 576 -3.98 17.76 21.42
N HIS A 577 -2.80 17.93 22.05
CA HIS A 577 -2.54 19.01 23.00
C HIS A 577 -1.75 20.15 22.34
N ALA A 578 -1.53 21.24 23.07
CA ALA A 578 -0.90 22.46 22.58
C ALA A 578 0.50 22.26 21.96
N GLY A 579 1.22 21.22 22.38
CA GLY A 579 2.50 20.82 21.79
C GLY A 579 2.32 20.42 20.34
N HIS A 580 1.47 19.42 20.07
CA HIS A 580 1.11 19.00 18.73
C HIS A 580 0.54 20.16 17.89
N ALA A 581 -0.35 20.98 18.47
CA ALA A 581 -0.92 22.14 17.77
C ALA A 581 0.13 23.21 17.41
N TYR A 582 1.12 23.44 18.29
CA TYR A 582 2.25 24.33 17.99
C TYR A 582 3.07 23.80 16.80
N LEU A 583 3.46 22.52 16.81
CA LEU A 583 4.21 21.91 15.70
C LEU A 583 3.46 22.05 14.38
N MET A 584 2.16 21.75 14.38
CA MET A 584 1.30 21.85 13.19
C MET A 584 1.16 23.28 12.67
N ARG A 585 0.98 24.29 13.54
CA ARG A 585 0.91 25.70 13.11
C ARG A 585 2.25 26.21 12.60
N THR A 586 3.34 25.95 13.32
CA THR A 586 4.70 26.37 12.92
C THR A 586 5.15 25.69 11.63
N ALA A 587 4.68 24.47 11.33
CA ALA A 587 4.87 23.83 10.03
C ALA A 587 4.22 24.64 8.90
N GLY A 588 2.95 25.03 9.05
CA GLY A 588 2.27 25.90 8.09
C GLY A 588 2.95 27.27 7.94
N ASP A 589 3.43 27.87 9.03
CA ASP A 589 4.15 29.15 8.99
C ASP A 589 5.51 29.06 8.29
N LYS A 590 6.29 27.99 8.53
CA LYS A 590 7.52 27.69 7.77
C LYS A 590 7.23 27.61 6.27
N LEU A 591 6.16 26.90 5.87
CA LEU A 591 5.79 26.78 4.45
C LEU A 591 5.32 28.13 3.85
N ARG A 592 4.58 28.95 4.60
CA ARG A 592 4.26 30.33 4.18
C ARG A 592 5.52 31.18 3.97
N ALA A 593 6.52 31.03 4.83
CA ALA A 593 7.82 31.71 4.67
C ALA A 593 8.65 31.17 3.49
N GLU A 594 8.50 29.90 3.10
CA GLU A 594 9.06 29.34 1.86
C GLU A 594 8.32 29.79 0.59
N GLY A 595 7.21 30.53 0.72
CA GLY A 595 6.49 31.16 -0.40
C GLY A 595 5.18 30.47 -0.81
N TYR A 596 4.81 29.37 -0.15
CA TYR A 596 3.50 28.71 -0.37
C TYR A 596 2.36 29.60 0.16
N ARG A 597 1.30 29.74 -0.64
CA ARG A 597 0.16 30.63 -0.36
C ARG A 597 -0.97 29.93 0.37
N LYS A 598 -1.15 28.62 0.15
CA LYS A 598 -2.23 27.80 0.71
C LYS A 598 -1.73 26.44 1.23
N PRO A 599 -0.79 26.41 2.20
CA PRO A 599 -0.40 25.16 2.84
C PRO A 599 -1.56 24.55 3.62
N VAL A 600 -1.93 23.32 3.30
CA VAL A 600 -3.00 22.57 3.97
C VAL A 600 -2.41 21.49 4.87
N LEU A 601 -2.84 21.50 6.13
CA LEU A 601 -2.55 20.47 7.11
C LEU A 601 -3.44 19.25 6.85
N TRP A 602 -2.84 18.08 6.80
CA TRP A 602 -3.56 16.83 7.04
C TRP A 602 -3.34 16.38 8.49
N LEU A 603 -4.35 16.60 9.33
CA LEU A 603 -4.43 15.99 10.65
C LEU A 603 -4.86 14.53 10.44
N SER A 604 -3.93 13.61 10.65
CA SER A 604 -4.10 12.21 10.26
C SER A 604 -4.07 11.29 11.48
N PRO A 605 -5.19 11.17 12.23
CA PRO A 605 -5.29 10.20 13.32
C PRO A 605 -5.22 8.77 12.78
N LEU A 606 -4.44 7.92 13.43
CA LEU A 606 -4.40 6.48 13.14
C LEU A 606 -5.69 5.81 13.64
N GLY A 607 -6.33 5.04 12.75
CA GLY A 607 -7.60 4.37 12.99
C GLY A 607 -7.56 2.85 13.01
N GLY A 608 -6.51 2.20 12.51
CA GLY A 608 -6.35 0.76 12.67
C GLY A 608 -6.00 0.38 14.12
N TRP A 609 -5.78 -0.92 14.35
CA TRP A 609 -5.46 -1.46 15.68
C TRP A 609 -4.41 -0.66 16.45
N THR A 610 -4.67 -0.47 17.75
CA THR A 610 -3.77 0.12 18.75
C THR A 610 -3.75 -0.75 20.00
N LYS A 611 -2.65 -0.68 20.77
CA LYS A 611 -2.52 -1.36 22.07
C LYS A 611 -3.54 -0.83 23.10
N SER A 612 -3.86 -1.65 24.09
CA SER A 612 -4.99 -1.45 25.01
C SER A 612 -4.91 -0.23 25.94
N ASP A 613 -3.71 0.33 26.20
CA ASP A 613 -3.56 1.53 27.04
C ASP A 613 -3.43 2.85 26.23
N ASP A 614 -3.50 2.80 24.90
CA ASP A 614 -3.64 4.00 24.08
C ASP A 614 -5.12 4.48 24.11
N VAL A 615 -5.35 5.79 23.98
CA VAL A 615 -6.71 6.36 24.05
C VAL A 615 -7.56 5.86 22.86
N PRO A 616 -8.81 5.42 23.07
CA PRO A 616 -9.70 4.93 22.02
C PRO A 616 -9.86 5.89 20.83
N LEU A 617 -10.11 5.32 19.66
CA LEU A 617 -10.22 6.06 18.40
C LEU A 617 -11.37 7.07 18.45
N ASP A 618 -12.56 6.69 18.92
CA ASP A 618 -13.71 7.59 18.99
C ASP A 618 -13.46 8.76 19.96
N VAL A 619 -12.79 8.51 21.09
CA VAL A 619 -12.37 9.53 22.05
C VAL A 619 -11.37 10.49 21.39
N ARG A 620 -10.37 9.96 20.65
CA ARG A 620 -9.39 10.78 19.92
C ARG A 620 -10.04 11.62 18.83
N VAL A 621 -10.95 11.06 18.03
CA VAL A 621 -11.62 11.79 16.94
C VAL A 621 -12.51 12.89 17.51
N ARG A 622 -13.36 12.61 18.51
CA ARG A 622 -14.17 13.64 19.20
C ARG A 622 -13.31 14.74 19.81
N GLN A 623 -12.14 14.39 20.36
CA GLN A 623 -11.16 15.36 20.88
C GLN A 623 -10.53 16.21 19.76
N HIS A 624 -10.26 15.64 18.58
CA HIS A 624 -9.74 16.38 17.43
C HIS A 624 -10.81 17.30 16.79
N GLU A 625 -12.07 16.87 16.74
CA GLU A 625 -13.21 17.72 16.36
C GLU A 625 -13.33 18.93 17.30
N ALA A 626 -13.15 18.73 18.62
CA ALA A 626 -13.11 19.82 19.59
C ALA A 626 -11.95 20.80 19.33
N VAL A 627 -10.75 20.30 19.02
CA VAL A 627 -9.55 21.11 18.68
C VAL A 627 -9.78 21.99 17.45
N LEU A 628 -10.47 21.47 16.44
CA LEU A 628 -10.85 22.22 15.24
C LEU A 628 -11.97 23.23 15.53
N ARG A 629 -13.03 22.81 16.24
CA ARG A 629 -14.20 23.63 16.58
C ARG A 629 -13.82 24.85 17.44
N GLU A 630 -12.90 24.69 18.39
CA GLU A 630 -12.40 25.79 19.25
C GLU A 630 -11.23 26.57 18.60
N GLY A 631 -10.86 26.28 17.35
CA GLY A 631 -9.88 27.06 16.58
C GLY A 631 -8.43 26.95 17.06
N MET A 632 -8.08 25.93 17.85
CA MET A 632 -6.68 25.63 18.19
C MET A 632 -5.89 25.20 16.95
N LEU A 633 -6.58 24.56 15.99
CA LEU A 633 -6.17 24.41 14.58
C LEU A 633 -7.24 25.05 13.70
N ASP A 634 -6.84 25.68 12.58
CA ASP A 634 -7.77 26.33 11.65
C ASP A 634 -8.50 25.27 10.77
N PRO A 635 -9.84 25.15 10.85
CA PRO A 635 -10.60 24.21 10.02
C PRO A 635 -10.54 24.50 8.51
N ALA A 636 -10.29 25.75 8.10
CA ALA A 636 -10.20 26.12 6.68
C ALA A 636 -8.95 25.52 6.04
N THR A 637 -7.81 25.57 6.73
CA THR A 637 -6.52 25.03 6.27
C THR A 637 -6.22 23.62 6.80
N THR A 638 -7.20 22.92 7.40
CA THR A 638 -7.02 21.56 7.93
C THR A 638 -8.02 20.58 7.36
N VAL A 639 -7.50 19.45 6.85
CA VAL A 639 -8.27 18.23 6.56
C VAL A 639 -8.01 17.25 7.68
N MET A 640 -9.07 16.76 8.33
CA MET A 640 -8.99 15.61 9.22
C MET A 640 -9.44 14.36 8.46
N ALA A 641 -8.58 13.35 8.39
CA ALA A 641 -8.95 12.06 7.81
C ALA A 641 -8.20 10.92 8.52
N ILE A 642 -8.96 9.93 8.98
CA ILE A 642 -8.49 8.73 9.66
C ILE A 642 -7.66 7.89 8.69
N TRP A 643 -6.46 7.51 9.11
CA TRP A 643 -5.60 6.60 8.36
C TRP A 643 -5.82 5.15 8.85
N PRO A 644 -6.20 4.20 7.99
CA PRO A 644 -6.78 2.93 8.44
C PRO A 644 -5.77 1.88 8.93
N ALA A 645 -4.47 2.06 8.73
CA ALA A 645 -3.48 1.03 9.04
C ALA A 645 -3.33 0.77 10.56
N PRO A 646 -3.05 -0.49 10.96
CA PRO A 646 -2.62 -0.82 12.32
C PRO A 646 -1.37 -0.07 12.75
N MET A 647 -1.33 0.31 14.03
CA MET A 647 -0.14 0.78 14.72
C MET A 647 0.69 -0.44 15.13
N ILE A 648 1.86 -0.66 14.50
CA ILE A 648 2.67 -1.85 14.83
C ILE A 648 3.66 -1.60 15.97
N TYR A 649 3.95 -0.34 16.31
CA TYR A 649 4.91 0.12 17.32
C TYR A 649 6.39 -0.20 17.01
N ALA A 650 6.76 -0.24 15.72
CA ALA A 650 8.11 -0.57 15.24
C ALA A 650 9.00 0.66 14.94
N GLY A 651 8.73 1.80 15.59
CA GLY A 651 9.67 2.94 15.67
C GLY A 651 10.24 3.41 14.31
N PRO A 652 11.59 3.46 14.14
CA PRO A 652 12.24 3.88 12.89
C PRO A 652 11.88 3.05 11.63
N THR A 653 11.48 1.79 11.79
CA THR A 653 10.96 0.97 10.69
C THR A 653 9.58 1.47 10.28
N GLU A 654 8.69 1.66 11.25
CA GLU A 654 7.29 1.99 10.98
C GLU A 654 7.07 3.44 10.51
N VAL A 655 7.83 4.41 11.02
CA VAL A 655 7.67 5.82 10.63
C VAL A 655 7.88 6.05 9.12
N GLN A 656 8.71 5.23 8.47
CA GLN A 656 8.86 5.23 7.01
C GLN A 656 7.55 4.86 6.30
N PHE A 657 6.82 3.87 6.81
CA PHE A 657 5.51 3.49 6.30
C PHE A 657 4.45 4.56 6.60
N HIS A 658 4.48 5.18 7.79
CA HIS A 658 3.59 6.31 8.14
C HIS A 658 3.75 7.47 7.14
N ALA A 659 4.98 7.81 6.77
CA ALA A 659 5.28 8.85 5.78
C ALA A 659 4.94 8.43 4.36
N LYS A 660 5.29 7.20 3.95
CA LYS A 660 4.97 6.62 2.63
C LYS A 660 3.47 6.64 2.35
N SER A 661 2.62 6.23 3.29
CA SER A 661 1.17 6.29 3.11
C SER A 661 0.65 7.72 2.99
N ARG A 662 1.30 8.69 3.66
CA ARG A 662 0.92 10.11 3.56
C ARG A 662 1.32 10.72 2.22
N ARG A 663 2.48 10.31 1.66
CA ARG A 663 2.85 10.61 0.26
C ARG A 663 1.84 10.00 -0.73
N SER A 664 1.37 8.77 -0.50
CA SER A 664 0.31 8.18 -1.34
C SER A 664 -0.97 9.03 -1.35
N GLY A 665 -1.37 9.57 -0.19
CA GLY A 665 -2.46 10.54 -0.07
C GLY A 665 -2.18 11.96 -0.58
N GLY A 666 -0.98 12.25 -1.13
CA GLY A 666 -0.64 13.55 -1.72
C GLY A 666 0.12 14.53 -0.82
N ALA A 667 0.61 14.10 0.36
CA ALA A 667 1.43 14.97 1.21
C ALA A 667 2.84 15.17 0.65
N SER A 668 3.23 16.42 0.42
CA SER A 668 4.59 16.82 0.02
C SER A 668 5.55 16.93 1.21
N TYR A 669 5.01 17.18 2.42
CA TYR A 669 5.79 17.27 3.65
C TYR A 669 5.26 16.35 4.74
N PHE A 670 6.13 15.85 5.59
CA PHE A 670 5.78 15.07 6.78
C PHE A 670 6.33 15.73 8.04
N VAL A 671 5.48 15.97 9.03
CA VAL A 671 5.90 16.47 10.34
C VAL A 671 6.34 15.29 11.19
N VAL A 672 7.60 15.29 11.63
CA VAL A 672 8.18 14.21 12.45
C VAL A 672 8.84 14.78 13.71
N GLY A 673 8.54 14.17 14.85
CA GLY A 673 9.06 14.55 16.16
C GLY A 673 10.06 13.53 16.74
N ARG A 674 10.23 13.58 18.06
CA ARG A 674 10.99 12.63 18.86
C ARG A 674 10.24 11.29 18.98
N ASP A 675 10.96 10.17 18.96
CA ASP A 675 10.47 8.79 19.11
C ASP A 675 9.19 8.48 18.29
N PRO A 676 9.19 8.75 16.97
CA PRO A 676 8.01 8.49 16.16
C PRO A 676 7.78 6.98 16.05
N ALA A 677 6.53 6.58 16.24
CA ALA A 677 6.08 5.19 16.27
C ALA A 677 6.69 4.29 17.38
N GLY A 678 7.47 4.84 18.32
CA GLY A 678 8.04 4.06 19.42
C GLY A 678 7.06 3.71 20.54
N MET A 679 7.53 2.85 21.44
CA MET A 679 6.95 2.56 22.75
C MET A 679 8.03 2.07 23.72
N LYS A 680 7.68 1.92 25.00
CA LYS A 680 8.54 1.27 25.98
C LYS A 680 8.52 -0.24 25.85
N GLY A 681 9.66 -0.88 26.14
CA GLY A 681 9.76 -2.34 26.22
C GLY A 681 9.01 -2.86 27.43
N SER A 682 8.44 -4.05 27.31
CA SER A 682 7.86 -4.73 28.46
C SER A 682 8.94 -5.24 29.43
N ALA A 683 8.54 -5.68 30.62
CA ALA A 683 9.44 -6.38 31.54
C ALA A 683 10.02 -7.70 30.98
N LEU A 684 9.52 -8.20 29.84
CA LEU A 684 10.03 -9.37 29.11
C LEU A 684 10.94 -9.01 27.94
N ALA A 685 11.16 -7.72 27.64
CA ALA A 685 12.00 -7.28 26.55
C ALA A 685 13.46 -7.70 26.76
N GLN A 686 14.07 -8.35 25.76
CA GLN A 686 15.47 -8.76 25.84
C GLN A 686 16.45 -7.58 25.84
N ALA A 687 16.01 -6.41 25.38
CA ALA A 687 16.70 -5.14 25.45
C ALA A 687 15.71 -4.02 25.80
N ALA A 688 16.17 -3.01 26.54
CA ALA A 688 15.35 -1.88 27.03
C ALA A 688 14.06 -2.26 27.80
N PRO A 689 14.10 -3.20 28.79
CA PRO A 689 12.93 -3.47 29.63
C PRO A 689 12.53 -2.23 30.44
N ASP A 690 11.24 -1.89 30.42
CA ASP A 690 10.63 -0.68 31.01
C ASP A 690 11.18 0.68 30.47
N ASP A 691 12.08 0.65 29.49
CA ASP A 691 12.69 1.81 28.85
C ASP A 691 12.25 1.95 27.38
N ASP A 692 12.56 3.09 26.75
CA ASP A 692 12.18 3.36 25.36
C ASP A 692 12.89 2.36 24.41
N LEU A 693 12.14 1.61 23.57
CA LEU A 693 12.69 0.55 22.70
C LEU A 693 13.65 1.05 21.62
N TYR A 694 13.57 2.33 21.28
CA TYR A 694 14.30 2.94 20.18
C TYR A 694 15.01 4.20 20.65
N ASP A 695 16.17 4.49 20.06
CA ASP A 695 16.76 5.81 20.22
C ASP A 695 15.79 6.86 19.66
N PRO A 696 15.48 7.92 20.43
CA PRO A 696 14.44 8.88 20.09
C PRO A 696 14.68 9.70 18.81
N GLU A 697 15.91 9.78 18.32
CA GLU A 697 16.25 10.53 17.11
C GLU A 697 16.37 9.63 15.87
N HIS A 698 16.53 8.31 16.04
CA HIS A 698 16.68 7.37 14.92
C HIS A 698 15.53 7.46 13.90
N GLY A 699 14.28 7.66 14.36
CA GLY A 699 13.13 7.78 13.47
C GLY A 699 13.23 8.97 12.50
N ARG A 700 13.85 10.09 12.92
CA ARG A 700 14.08 11.27 12.07
C ARG A 700 15.17 10.99 11.03
N TYR A 701 16.30 10.42 11.46
CA TYR A 701 17.43 10.14 10.58
C TYR A 701 17.12 9.04 9.55
N VAL A 702 16.52 7.93 9.98
CA VAL A 702 16.16 6.82 9.09
C VAL A 702 15.12 7.26 8.05
N LEU A 703 14.13 8.07 8.46
CA LEU A 703 13.13 8.60 7.53
C LEU A 703 13.75 9.54 6.47
N ALA A 704 14.68 10.41 6.87
CA ALA A 704 15.38 11.30 5.93
C ALA A 704 16.27 10.55 4.92
N MET A 705 16.69 9.33 5.24
CA MET A 705 17.49 8.44 4.38
C MET A 705 16.66 7.33 3.70
N SER A 706 15.32 7.35 3.84
CA SER A 706 14.47 6.22 3.45
C SER A 706 14.47 5.97 1.93
N PRO A 707 14.71 4.73 1.48
CA PRO A 707 14.69 4.38 0.06
C PRO A 707 13.28 4.56 -0.50
N GLY A 708 13.12 5.54 -1.40
CA GLY A 708 11.83 5.88 -2.00
C GLY A 708 11.10 7.04 -1.29
N VAL A 709 11.80 7.91 -0.55
CA VAL A 709 11.21 9.16 -0.02
C VAL A 709 10.59 10.08 -1.11
N ASN A 710 11.04 9.92 -2.37
CA ASN A 710 10.39 10.44 -3.59
C ASN A 710 10.02 11.95 -3.52
N GLY A 711 10.95 12.78 -3.06
CA GLY A 711 10.79 14.23 -2.98
C GLY A 711 10.00 14.74 -1.76
N MET A 712 9.46 13.85 -0.92
CA MET A 712 8.80 14.26 0.32
C MET A 712 9.81 14.89 1.28
N ARG A 713 9.53 16.11 1.77
CA ARG A 713 10.40 16.85 2.68
C ARG A 713 9.97 16.67 4.13
N MET A 714 10.94 16.50 5.03
CA MET A 714 10.67 16.35 6.47
C MET A 714 10.62 17.74 7.13
N LEU A 715 9.58 18.00 7.91
CA LEU A 715 9.50 19.16 8.79
C LEU A 715 9.82 18.69 10.21
N ASP A 716 11.07 18.89 10.59
CA ASP A 716 11.57 18.50 11.89
C ASP A 716 11.45 19.65 12.92
N PHE A 717 11.34 19.23 14.17
CA PHE A 717 11.14 20.12 15.30
C PHE A 717 11.84 19.57 16.54
N SER A 718 12.62 20.44 17.18
CA SER A 718 13.15 20.20 18.53
C SER A 718 12.02 20.12 19.56
N GLN A 719 12.30 19.50 20.70
CA GLN A 719 11.34 19.41 21.80
C GLN A 719 10.90 20.81 22.29
N VAL A 720 9.59 20.99 22.41
CA VAL A 720 8.95 22.22 22.90
C VAL A 720 8.41 22.02 24.32
N TYR A 721 8.37 23.10 25.10
CA TYR A 721 7.93 23.15 26.48
C TYR A 721 6.83 24.19 26.64
N TYR A 722 5.99 24.02 27.67
CA TYR A 722 4.97 25.00 28.02
C TYR A 722 5.64 26.10 28.87
N ASP A 723 5.56 27.34 28.40
CA ASP A 723 6.05 28.52 29.12
C ASP A 723 4.95 29.04 30.06
N LYS A 724 5.22 29.00 31.37
CA LYS A 724 4.26 29.38 32.42
C LYS A 724 3.88 30.86 32.40
N ARG A 725 4.64 31.73 31.73
CA ARG A 725 4.42 33.19 31.71
C ARG A 725 3.61 33.64 30.51
N THR A 726 3.73 32.95 29.38
CA THR A 726 2.99 33.26 28.15
C THR A 726 1.78 32.36 27.94
N HIS A 727 1.67 31.25 28.69
CA HIS A 727 0.67 30.21 28.53
C HIS A 727 0.68 29.55 27.14
N THR A 728 1.86 29.50 26.51
CA THR A 728 2.07 28.95 25.17
C THR A 728 3.20 27.91 25.13
N MET A 729 3.21 27.08 24.09
CA MET A 729 4.34 26.21 23.80
C MET A 729 5.42 26.99 23.05
N THR A 730 6.68 26.77 23.40
CA THR A 730 7.84 27.36 22.71
C THR A 730 9.11 26.52 22.96
N ALA A 731 10.23 26.89 22.34
CA ALA A 731 11.55 26.34 22.67
C ALA A 731 11.98 26.80 24.08
N PRO A 732 12.68 25.96 24.86
CA PRO A 732 13.09 26.33 26.21
C PRO A 732 14.19 27.40 26.16
N ASP A 733 14.10 28.38 27.05
CA ASP A 733 15.09 29.45 27.24
C ASP A 733 16.01 29.08 28.42
N PRO A 734 17.30 28.76 28.17
CA PRO A 734 18.22 28.32 29.21
C PRO A 734 18.50 29.35 30.31
N SER A 735 18.14 30.62 30.11
CA SER A 735 18.31 31.67 31.12
C SER A 735 17.23 31.66 32.22
N ARG A 736 16.12 30.95 31.97
CA ARG A 736 14.94 30.87 32.86
C ARG A 736 14.33 29.46 32.90
N PRO A 737 15.11 28.41 33.20
CA PRO A 737 14.65 27.02 33.10
C PRO A 737 13.41 26.74 33.94
N ASP A 738 13.28 27.40 35.10
CA ASP A 738 12.12 27.26 35.99
C ASP A 738 10.81 27.82 35.42
N ASP A 739 10.82 28.63 34.35
CA ASP A 739 9.61 29.11 33.69
C ASP A 739 8.94 28.03 32.82
N PHE A 740 9.63 26.93 32.50
CA PHE A 740 9.18 25.90 31.57
C PHE A 740 8.72 24.63 32.28
N ILE A 741 7.64 24.03 31.78
CA ILE A 741 7.15 22.74 32.24
C ILE A 741 6.91 21.79 31.06
N SER A 742 7.19 20.50 31.31
CA SER A 742 6.83 19.40 30.44
C SER A 742 5.76 18.54 31.13
N ILE A 743 4.74 18.13 30.38
CA ILE A 743 3.68 17.25 30.85
C ILE A 743 3.79 15.96 30.04
N SER A 744 4.33 14.92 30.68
CA SER A 744 4.39 13.59 30.07
C SER A 744 2.99 12.99 29.91
N GLY A 745 2.83 12.06 28.97
CA GLY A 745 1.58 11.31 28.78
C GLY A 745 1.07 10.73 30.11
N SER A 746 1.93 10.04 30.86
CA SER A 746 1.57 9.46 32.17
C SER A 746 1.11 10.49 33.21
N LYS A 747 1.63 11.72 33.19
CA LYS A 747 1.16 12.80 34.07
C LYS A 747 -0.21 13.33 33.62
N MET A 748 -0.41 13.47 32.30
CA MET A 748 -1.70 13.83 31.70
C MET A 748 -2.80 12.80 32.00
N ARG A 749 -2.53 11.49 31.84
CA ARG A 749 -3.49 10.41 32.18
C ARG A 749 -3.95 10.49 33.65
N LYS A 750 -3.03 10.72 34.59
CA LYS A 750 -3.33 10.86 36.02
C LYS A 750 -4.18 12.10 36.32
N LEU A 751 -3.89 13.24 35.70
CA LEU A 751 -4.69 14.46 35.85
C LEU A 751 -6.11 14.29 35.28
N ALA A 752 -6.25 13.63 34.13
CA ALA A 752 -7.56 13.39 33.53
C ALA A 752 -8.43 12.45 34.38
N ALA A 753 -7.85 11.37 34.92
CA ALA A 753 -8.55 10.47 35.85
C ALA A 753 -9.00 11.18 37.15
N GLN A 754 -8.28 12.22 37.59
CA GLN A 754 -8.65 13.06 38.73
C GLN A 754 -9.67 14.17 38.37
N GLY A 755 -10.09 14.29 37.11
CA GLY A 755 -10.97 15.36 36.64
C GLY A 755 -10.35 16.75 36.79
N ALA A 756 -9.03 16.87 36.61
CA ALA A 756 -8.28 18.11 36.81
C ALA A 756 -8.89 19.26 35.99
N ARG A 757 -9.00 20.44 36.61
CA ARG A 757 -9.53 21.65 35.93
C ARG A 757 -8.40 22.55 35.45
N PRO A 758 -8.63 23.52 34.54
CA PRO A 758 -7.63 24.53 34.22
C PRO A 758 -7.14 25.23 35.49
N CYS A 759 -5.82 25.40 35.64
CA CYS A 759 -5.26 26.20 36.73
C CYS A 759 -5.74 27.67 36.59
N PRO A 760 -5.93 28.42 37.69
CA PRO A 760 -6.33 29.83 37.60
C PRO A 760 -5.29 30.67 36.82
N ILE A 761 -5.74 31.48 35.86
CA ILE A 761 -4.89 32.32 35.01
C ILE A 761 -4.22 33.46 35.80
N ASP A 762 -4.82 33.88 36.91
CA ASP A 762 -4.36 34.93 37.81
C ASP A 762 -3.33 34.46 38.85
N GLN A 763 -2.95 33.18 38.85
CA GLN A 763 -2.06 32.58 39.85
C GLN A 763 -0.83 31.90 39.22
N PRO A 764 0.32 31.87 39.93
CA PRO A 764 1.48 31.11 39.46
C PRO A 764 1.15 29.62 39.30
N ILE A 765 1.44 29.06 38.12
CA ILE A 765 1.19 27.64 37.84
C ILE A 765 2.01 26.76 38.82
N PRO A 766 1.36 25.84 39.57
CA PRO A 766 2.04 24.97 40.52
C PRO A 766 3.10 24.08 39.86
N SER A 767 4.21 23.85 40.57
CA SER A 767 5.23 22.87 40.16
C SER A 767 4.67 21.44 40.19
N ASP A 768 3.95 21.10 41.27
CA ASP A 768 3.20 19.84 41.36
C ASP A 768 1.73 20.00 40.95
N LEU A 769 1.51 19.93 39.64
CA LEU A 769 0.18 19.90 39.03
C LEU A 769 -0.72 18.76 39.55
N LEU A 770 -0.16 17.62 39.99
CA LEU A 770 -0.96 16.48 40.48
C LEU A 770 -1.50 16.77 41.88
N ALA A 771 -0.66 17.32 42.77
CA ALA A 771 -1.12 17.77 44.08
C ALA A 771 -2.14 18.94 43.98
N ALA A 772 -1.99 19.80 42.97
CA ALA A 772 -2.93 20.90 42.71
C ALA A 772 -4.20 20.48 41.94
N ASN A 773 -4.26 19.25 41.43
CA ASN A 773 -5.30 18.73 40.52
C ASN A 773 -5.70 19.72 39.41
N CYS A 774 -4.70 20.33 38.73
CA CYS A 774 -4.96 21.30 37.68
C CYS A 774 -4.08 21.11 36.43
N ILE A 775 -4.62 21.46 35.27
CA ILE A 775 -3.92 21.45 33.97
C ILE A 775 -3.61 22.91 33.53
N PRO A 776 -2.43 23.22 32.98
CA PRO A 776 -2.12 24.60 32.60
C PRO A 776 -3.08 25.18 31.55
N PRO A 777 -3.48 26.46 31.67
CA PRO A 777 -4.37 27.13 30.71
C PRO A 777 -3.88 26.99 29.27
N GLY A 778 -4.78 26.62 28.35
CA GLY A 778 -4.45 26.46 26.94
C GLY A 778 -3.58 25.24 26.59
N PHE A 779 -3.23 24.36 27.54
CA PHE A 779 -2.56 23.08 27.24
C PHE A 779 -3.41 22.19 26.32
N MET A 780 -4.73 22.25 26.44
CA MET A 780 -5.70 21.65 25.53
C MET A 780 -6.92 22.58 25.46
N VAL A 781 -7.71 22.49 24.38
CA VAL A 781 -9.04 23.11 24.28
C VAL A 781 -9.97 22.53 25.36
N GLN A 782 -10.91 23.31 25.90
CA GLN A 782 -11.63 22.90 27.10
C GLN A 782 -12.50 21.66 26.84
N SER A 783 -13.33 21.67 25.79
CA SER A 783 -14.20 20.52 25.51
C SER A 783 -13.41 19.28 25.09
N GLY A 784 -12.21 19.46 24.52
CA GLY A 784 -11.29 18.35 24.25
C GLY A 784 -10.65 17.77 25.51
N TRP A 785 -10.39 18.59 26.53
CA TRP A 785 -9.92 18.11 27.83
C TRP A 785 -11.03 17.40 28.61
N ASP A 786 -12.26 17.91 28.55
CA ASP A 786 -13.43 17.29 29.18
C ASP A 786 -13.68 15.89 28.61
N ILE A 787 -13.60 15.70 27.28
CA ILE A 787 -13.69 14.39 26.60
C ILE A 787 -12.60 13.42 27.08
N VAL A 788 -11.38 13.90 27.32
CA VAL A 788 -10.27 13.06 27.82
C VAL A 788 -10.44 12.72 29.30
N CYS A 789 -10.99 13.64 30.11
CA CYS A 789 -11.34 13.35 31.50
C CYS A 789 -12.45 12.31 31.60
N ASP A 790 -13.52 12.46 30.81
CA ASP A 790 -14.64 11.52 30.74
C ASP A 790 -14.17 10.09 30.47
N TYR A 791 -13.32 9.89 29.44
CA TYR A 791 -12.71 8.60 29.16
C TYR A 791 -11.86 8.07 30.34
N TYR A 792 -11.00 8.88 30.95
CA TYR A 792 -10.14 8.40 32.03
C TYR A 792 -10.86 8.22 33.38
N GLN A 793 -12.06 8.79 33.54
CA GLN A 793 -12.95 8.56 34.68
C GLN A 793 -13.84 7.32 34.49
N HIS A 794 -14.14 6.97 33.23
CA HIS A 794 -14.98 5.83 32.84
C HIS A 794 -14.19 4.84 31.96
N VAL A 795 -12.94 4.54 32.34
CA VAL A 795 -12.01 3.74 31.51
C VAL A 795 -12.43 2.27 31.37
N ASP A 796 -13.16 1.76 32.37
CA ASP A 796 -13.67 0.38 32.41
C ASP A 796 -15.01 0.21 31.66
N ASP A 797 -15.61 1.30 31.16
CA ASP A 797 -16.84 1.24 30.38
C ASP A 797 -16.59 0.61 29.01
N LYS A 798 -17.39 -0.42 28.67
CA LYS A 798 -17.31 -1.15 27.39
C LYS A 798 -17.85 -0.37 26.18
N THR A 799 -18.08 0.94 26.31
CA THR A 799 -18.71 1.80 25.30
C THR A 799 -17.73 2.41 24.30
N TRP A 800 -16.43 2.38 24.59
CA TRP A 800 -15.39 2.99 23.76
C TRP A 800 -14.99 2.14 22.56
N VAL A 801 -14.67 2.78 21.43
CA VAL A 801 -14.21 2.12 20.20
C VAL A 801 -12.68 2.25 20.15
N PRO A 802 -11.89 1.24 20.60
CA PRO A 802 -10.44 1.39 20.75
C PRO A 802 -9.76 1.71 19.41
N PHE A 803 -10.23 1.06 18.34
CA PHE A 803 -9.80 1.22 16.96
C PHE A 803 -10.93 0.79 16.01
N SER A 804 -10.76 1.00 14.71
CA SER A 804 -11.73 0.63 13.68
C SER A 804 -11.98 -0.89 13.69
N ARG A 805 -13.09 -1.31 14.28
CA ARG A 805 -13.60 -2.69 14.35
C ARG A 805 -14.95 -2.72 13.64
N ASN A 806 -15.21 -3.75 12.84
CA ASN A 806 -16.45 -3.80 12.07
C ASN A 806 -17.63 -4.04 13.02
N ALA A 807 -18.41 -2.99 13.30
CA ALA A 807 -19.66 -3.12 14.02
C ALA A 807 -20.66 -3.81 13.09
N ALA A 808 -21.05 -5.02 13.48
CA ALA A 808 -21.65 -6.04 12.62
C ALA A 808 -22.84 -5.52 11.78
N PRO A 809 -22.70 -5.47 10.45
CA PRO A 809 -23.81 -5.20 9.55
C PRO A 809 -24.44 -6.51 9.06
N ALA A 810 -25.74 -6.64 9.33
CA ALA A 810 -26.61 -7.79 9.05
C ALA A 810 -26.48 -8.99 10.02
N VAL A 811 -27.64 -9.43 10.51
CA VAL A 811 -27.83 -10.74 11.14
C VAL A 811 -27.64 -11.81 10.04
N PRO A 812 -26.91 -12.92 10.29
CA PRO A 812 -26.81 -14.01 9.33
C PRO A 812 -28.20 -14.59 9.00
N PRO A 813 -28.38 -15.31 7.89
CA PRO A 813 -29.66 -15.92 7.55
C PRO A 813 -30.22 -16.76 8.71
N ILE A 814 -31.34 -16.31 9.28
CA ILE A 814 -32.11 -17.02 10.31
C ILE A 814 -33.35 -17.68 9.68
N ASP A 815 -33.81 -18.80 10.24
CA ASP A 815 -35.01 -19.48 9.77
C ASP A 815 -36.26 -18.61 9.97
N SER A 816 -37.20 -18.65 9.02
CA SER A 816 -38.43 -17.83 9.04
C SER A 816 -39.37 -18.12 10.21
N ARG A 817 -39.16 -19.24 10.93
CA ARG A 817 -39.85 -19.62 12.18
C ARG A 817 -39.19 -19.01 13.42
N THR A 818 -38.17 -18.18 13.27
CA THR A 818 -37.46 -17.56 14.41
C THR A 818 -37.70 -16.06 14.49
N THR A 819 -37.46 -15.50 15.68
CA THR A 819 -37.30 -14.06 15.90
C THR A 819 -36.01 -13.81 16.66
N HIS A 820 -35.38 -12.66 16.46
CA HIS A 820 -34.18 -12.27 17.20
C HIS A 820 -34.37 -10.97 17.97
N ASP A 821 -33.64 -10.86 19.08
CA ASP A 821 -33.44 -9.65 19.87
C ASP A 821 -31.94 -9.32 19.92
N GLY A 822 -31.59 -8.05 20.18
CA GLY A 822 -30.20 -7.58 20.22
C GLY A 822 -29.58 -7.40 18.82
N ALA A 823 -28.28 -7.07 18.77
CA ALA A 823 -27.52 -6.91 17.53
C ALA A 823 -26.57 -8.08 17.32
N PHE A 824 -26.55 -8.71 16.14
CA PHE A 824 -25.63 -9.83 15.90
C PHE A 824 -24.17 -9.43 16.17
N GLY A 825 -23.38 -10.32 16.78
CA GLY A 825 -22.03 -9.99 17.22
C GLY A 825 -21.95 -9.18 18.52
N THR A 826 -23.02 -9.16 19.33
CA THR A 826 -23.02 -8.69 20.72
C THR A 826 -23.53 -9.78 21.67
N VAL A 827 -23.21 -9.68 22.98
CA VAL A 827 -23.58 -10.70 23.98
C VAL A 827 -25.08 -10.71 24.34
N ASP A 828 -25.82 -9.68 23.92
CA ASP A 828 -27.27 -9.56 24.08
C ASP A 828 -28.06 -10.10 22.87
N PHE A 829 -27.38 -10.57 21.80
CA PHE A 829 -28.05 -11.20 20.66
C PHE A 829 -28.65 -12.55 21.01
N LYS A 830 -29.94 -12.75 20.66
CA LYS A 830 -30.69 -13.97 20.95
C LYS A 830 -31.56 -14.36 19.77
N VAL A 831 -31.67 -15.65 19.49
CA VAL A 831 -32.62 -16.21 18.52
C VAL A 831 -33.58 -17.16 19.22
N TYR A 832 -34.87 -16.86 19.11
CA TYR A 832 -35.97 -17.65 19.66
C TYR A 832 -36.69 -18.39 18.53
N LEU A 833 -36.84 -19.71 18.64
CA LEU A 833 -37.71 -20.50 17.76
C LEU A 833 -39.17 -20.28 18.13
N ARG A 834 -40.07 -20.32 17.14
CA ARG A 834 -41.53 -20.19 17.33
C ARG A 834 -42.29 -21.32 16.66
N ASP A 835 -43.40 -21.70 17.29
CA ASP A 835 -44.37 -22.61 16.69
C ASP A 835 -45.24 -21.91 15.62
N ALA A 836 -46.15 -22.67 14.98
CA ALA A 836 -47.06 -22.16 13.97
C ALA A 836 -48.08 -21.12 14.50
N SER A 837 -48.22 -20.94 15.82
CA SER A 837 -49.02 -19.88 16.45
C SER A 837 -48.21 -18.62 16.77
N GLY A 838 -46.88 -18.66 16.57
CA GLY A 838 -45.96 -17.59 16.93
C GLY A 838 -45.50 -17.62 18.38
N LYS A 839 -45.84 -18.66 19.16
CA LYS A 839 -45.38 -18.81 20.55
C LYS A 839 -43.91 -19.27 20.57
N PRO A 840 -43.04 -18.71 21.44
CA PRO A 840 -41.69 -19.22 21.63
C PRO A 840 -41.69 -20.69 22.10
N ILE A 841 -40.82 -21.50 21.51
CA ILE A 841 -40.60 -22.91 21.82
C ILE A 841 -39.12 -23.19 22.07
N SER A 842 -38.83 -24.16 22.94
CA SER A 842 -37.47 -24.59 23.21
C SER A 842 -36.88 -25.39 22.03
N PRO A 843 -35.74 -24.97 21.44
CA PRO A 843 -35.01 -25.80 20.47
C PRO A 843 -34.54 -27.12 21.08
N TRP A 844 -34.32 -27.19 22.40
CA TRP A 844 -33.86 -28.39 23.08
C TRP A 844 -34.99 -29.34 23.48
N HIS A 845 -36.17 -28.83 23.86
CA HIS A 845 -37.22 -29.65 24.48
C HIS A 845 -38.49 -29.82 23.64
N ASP A 846 -38.96 -28.76 22.97
CA ASP A 846 -40.24 -28.77 22.25
C ASP A 846 -40.12 -29.32 20.82
N VAL A 847 -38.90 -29.36 20.25
CA VAL A 847 -38.62 -29.97 18.95
C VAL A 847 -38.47 -31.48 19.12
N SER A 848 -39.22 -32.29 18.38
CA SER A 848 -39.13 -33.75 18.45
C SER A 848 -37.79 -34.26 17.91
N LEU A 849 -37.13 -35.19 18.63
CA LEU A 849 -35.89 -35.83 18.16
C LEU A 849 -36.06 -36.55 16.81
N ILE A 850 -37.12 -37.36 16.69
CA ILE A 850 -37.42 -38.09 15.45
C ILE A 850 -38.15 -37.18 14.47
N ALA A 851 -37.62 -37.08 13.25
CA ALA A 851 -38.27 -36.36 12.16
C ALA A 851 -39.43 -37.18 11.58
N PRO A 852 -40.60 -36.57 11.27
CA PRO A 852 -41.66 -37.26 10.55
C PRO A 852 -41.13 -37.78 9.21
N ALA A 853 -41.54 -39.00 8.83
CA ALA A 853 -41.14 -39.63 7.57
C ALA A 853 -41.40 -38.69 6.38
N VAL A 854 -40.32 -38.16 5.81
CA VAL A 854 -40.39 -37.23 4.68
C VAL A 854 -40.92 -38.00 3.47
N ALA A 855 -41.88 -37.44 2.73
CA ALA A 855 -42.58 -38.11 1.62
C ALA A 855 -41.72 -38.44 0.36
N SER A 856 -40.40 -38.51 0.51
CA SER A 856 -39.46 -38.99 -0.48
C SER A 856 -39.40 -40.52 -0.45
N ALA A 857 -40.06 -41.17 -1.41
CA ALA A 857 -40.07 -42.64 -1.57
C ALA A 857 -38.69 -43.27 -1.92
N ALA A 858 -37.59 -42.54 -1.73
CA ALA A 858 -36.22 -42.95 -2.04
C ALA A 858 -35.32 -43.15 -0.81
N LEU A 859 -35.81 -42.80 0.39
CA LEU A 859 -35.18 -43.13 1.66
C LEU A 859 -36.06 -44.20 2.34
N GLY A 860 -35.44 -45.22 2.93
CA GLY A 860 -36.16 -46.30 3.61
C GLY A 860 -36.79 -45.84 4.94
N GLU A 861 -37.41 -46.77 5.66
CA GLU A 861 -37.89 -46.56 7.05
C GLU A 861 -36.71 -46.50 8.06
N ASP A 862 -35.60 -45.87 7.69
CA ASP A 862 -34.48 -45.56 8.58
C ASP A 862 -34.82 -44.29 9.37
N ASP A 863 -34.70 -44.31 10.70
CA ASP A 863 -35.04 -43.18 11.57
C ASP A 863 -34.27 -41.91 11.20
N LEU A 864 -34.97 -40.95 10.59
CA LEU A 864 -34.45 -39.59 10.38
C LEU A 864 -34.58 -38.81 11.69
N TYR A 865 -33.55 -38.04 12.01
CA TYR A 865 -33.52 -37.19 13.21
C TYR A 865 -33.72 -35.72 12.80
N ASN A 866 -34.35 -34.91 13.63
CA ASN A 866 -34.28 -33.46 13.47
C ASN A 866 -32.96 -32.96 14.06
N MET A 867 -32.31 -32.05 13.36
CA MET A 867 -31.25 -31.17 13.88
C MET A 867 -31.82 -29.76 14.04
N VAL A 868 -31.42 -29.05 15.09
CA VAL A 868 -31.57 -27.59 15.16
C VAL A 868 -30.22 -26.96 14.84
N VAL A 869 -30.16 -26.15 13.78
CA VAL A 869 -28.92 -25.48 13.35
C VAL A 869 -28.62 -24.29 14.25
N GLU A 870 -27.43 -24.26 14.87
CA GLU A 870 -26.98 -23.15 15.71
C GLU A 870 -25.95 -22.28 14.97
N ILE A 871 -24.99 -22.91 14.29
CA ILE A 871 -23.94 -22.22 13.54
C ILE A 871 -24.04 -22.64 12.07
N PRO A 872 -24.48 -21.74 11.17
CA PRO A 872 -24.42 -21.95 9.73
C PRO A 872 -22.98 -22.21 9.25
N ALA A 873 -22.80 -23.10 8.28
CA ALA A 873 -21.52 -23.28 7.59
C ALA A 873 -21.01 -21.93 7.04
N GLY A 874 -19.72 -21.63 7.20
CA GLY A 874 -19.17 -20.31 6.87
C GLY A 874 -19.21 -19.27 8.00
N SER A 875 -20.06 -19.44 9.03
CA SER A 875 -20.07 -18.57 10.21
C SER A 875 -18.98 -18.98 11.20
N THR A 876 -18.34 -18.00 11.85
CA THR A 876 -17.38 -18.25 12.94
C THR A 876 -17.87 -17.81 14.31
N ALA A 877 -19.02 -17.15 14.42
CA ALA A 877 -19.64 -16.85 15.71
C ALA A 877 -19.99 -18.16 16.42
N LYS A 878 -19.48 -18.37 17.64
CA LYS A 878 -19.84 -19.55 18.45
C LYS A 878 -21.24 -19.31 19.03
N MET A 879 -22.25 -19.89 18.39
CA MET A 879 -23.64 -19.83 18.81
C MET A 879 -24.03 -21.16 19.47
N GLU A 880 -24.79 -21.09 20.56
CA GLU A 880 -25.23 -22.24 21.33
C GLU A 880 -26.56 -21.96 22.05
N VAL A 881 -27.34 -23.01 22.31
CA VAL A 881 -28.59 -22.97 23.07
C VAL A 881 -28.33 -22.75 24.57
N GLN A 882 -28.93 -21.70 25.11
CA GLN A 882 -28.76 -21.33 26.52
C GLN A 882 -29.66 -22.16 27.44
N LYS A 883 -29.10 -23.24 27.99
CA LYS A 883 -29.77 -24.20 28.90
C LYS A 883 -30.51 -23.54 30.06
N GLY A 884 -29.94 -22.49 30.67
CA GLY A 884 -30.50 -21.80 31.85
C GLY A 884 -31.47 -20.64 31.56
N MET A 885 -31.93 -20.47 30.32
CA MET A 885 -32.85 -19.38 29.95
C MET A 885 -34.21 -19.91 29.48
N GLY A 886 -35.29 -19.18 29.78
CA GLY A 886 -36.64 -19.51 29.32
C GLY A 886 -36.73 -19.57 27.79
N ALA A 887 -37.36 -20.63 27.27
CA ALA A 887 -37.38 -21.02 25.85
C ALA A 887 -36.02 -21.38 25.22
N ASN A 888 -34.95 -21.51 26.02
CA ASN A 888 -33.59 -21.91 25.62
C ASN A 888 -33.12 -21.25 24.28
N PRO A 889 -33.06 -19.91 24.18
CA PRO A 889 -32.65 -19.24 22.96
C PRO A 889 -31.24 -19.62 22.53
N ILE A 890 -30.99 -19.58 21.22
CA ILE A 890 -29.63 -19.64 20.66
C ILE A 890 -28.99 -18.27 20.89
N MET A 891 -27.84 -18.23 21.55
CA MET A 891 -27.07 -17.00 21.84
C MET A 891 -25.59 -17.20 21.52
N GLN A 892 -24.84 -16.12 21.39
CA GLN A 892 -23.39 -16.19 21.18
C GLN A 892 -22.66 -16.43 22.52
N ASP A 893 -21.78 -17.43 22.58
CA ASP A 893 -20.86 -17.68 23.70
C ASP A 893 -20.04 -16.40 23.97
N SER A 894 -19.70 -16.15 25.23
CA SER A 894 -18.94 -14.98 25.64
C SER A 894 -17.74 -15.34 26.51
N SER A 895 -16.57 -14.83 26.15
CA SER A 895 -15.35 -14.93 26.94
C SER A 895 -14.99 -13.56 27.50
N HIS A 896 -14.79 -13.46 28.82
CA HIS A 896 -14.59 -12.19 29.54
C HIS A 896 -15.65 -11.11 29.25
N GLY A 897 -16.87 -11.54 28.90
CA GLY A 897 -17.97 -10.67 28.49
C GLY A 897 -17.72 -9.93 27.16
N ALA A 898 -17.02 -10.58 26.23
CA ALA A 898 -16.95 -10.24 24.82
C ALA A 898 -17.44 -11.45 23.98
N PRO A 899 -18.16 -11.26 22.86
CA PRO A 899 -18.67 -12.37 22.04
C PRO A 899 -17.54 -13.18 21.42
N ARG A 900 -17.70 -14.51 21.41
CA ARG A 900 -16.66 -15.45 20.99
C ARG A 900 -16.79 -15.87 19.53
N TYR A 901 -15.66 -15.98 18.85
CA TYR A 901 -15.56 -16.42 17.46
C TYR A 901 -14.46 -17.48 17.31
N TYR A 902 -14.69 -18.47 16.47
CA TYR A 902 -13.67 -19.44 16.06
C TYR A 902 -12.62 -18.76 15.16
N THR A 903 -11.36 -18.79 15.58
CA THR A 903 -10.25 -18.10 14.90
C THR A 903 -9.29 -19.05 14.16
N TYR A 904 -9.44 -20.36 14.31
CA TYR A 904 -8.60 -21.36 13.65
C TYR A 904 -8.84 -21.48 12.12
N GLY A 905 -10.07 -21.22 11.69
CA GLY A 905 -10.49 -21.31 10.30
C GLY A 905 -12.02 -21.33 10.17
N VAL A 906 -12.51 -21.07 8.96
CA VAL A 906 -13.95 -21.05 8.65
C VAL A 906 -14.52 -22.49 8.68
N PRO A 907 -15.56 -22.79 9.49
CA PRO A 907 -16.20 -24.11 9.50
C PRO A 907 -16.82 -24.47 8.15
N SER A 908 -16.50 -25.66 7.64
CA SER A 908 -16.98 -26.18 6.35
C SER A 908 -18.23 -27.08 6.47
N PHE A 909 -18.96 -26.97 7.57
CA PHE A 909 -20.11 -27.81 7.95
C PHE A 909 -21.11 -26.94 8.73
N ASN A 910 -22.39 -27.31 8.73
CA ASN A 910 -23.36 -26.70 9.64
C ASN A 910 -23.25 -27.40 11.01
N TYR A 911 -23.36 -26.65 12.09
CA TYR A 911 -23.27 -27.16 13.46
C TYR A 911 -24.56 -26.87 14.22
N GLY A 912 -24.89 -27.73 15.17
CA GLY A 912 -26.06 -27.60 16.02
C GLY A 912 -26.28 -28.84 16.87
N LEU A 913 -27.48 -28.97 17.43
CA LEU A 913 -27.85 -30.05 18.35
C LEU A 913 -28.94 -30.97 17.81
N LEU A 914 -28.96 -32.21 18.34
CA LEU A 914 -30.10 -33.11 18.26
C LEU A 914 -31.04 -32.84 19.45
N PRO A 915 -32.29 -32.42 19.23
CA PRO A 915 -33.17 -32.00 20.30
C PRO A 915 -33.63 -33.21 21.11
N GLN A 916 -34.06 -32.97 22.35
CA GLN A 916 -34.47 -34.00 23.31
C GLN A 916 -33.37 -35.03 23.62
N THR A 917 -32.11 -34.62 23.61
CA THR A 917 -30.95 -35.43 24.03
C THR A 917 -30.14 -34.71 25.11
N TRP A 918 -29.37 -35.44 25.93
CA TRP A 918 -28.50 -34.85 26.94
C TRP A 918 -27.33 -35.78 27.28
N GLU A 919 -26.12 -35.22 27.26
CA GLU A 919 -24.86 -35.89 27.56
C GLU A 919 -24.57 -35.87 29.07
N ASP A 920 -25.29 -36.71 29.82
CA ASP A 920 -25.19 -36.81 31.29
C ASP A 920 -23.72 -36.94 31.81
N PRO A 921 -23.20 -35.99 32.62
CA PRO A 921 -21.87 -36.06 33.23
C PRO A 921 -21.65 -37.29 34.11
N ALA A 922 -22.71 -37.87 34.67
CA ALA A 922 -22.64 -39.10 35.47
C ALA A 922 -22.46 -40.38 34.62
N SER A 923 -22.28 -40.25 33.30
CA SER A 923 -22.04 -41.34 32.34
C SER A 923 -21.05 -42.39 32.84
N VAL A 924 -21.54 -43.60 33.13
CA VAL A 924 -20.70 -44.71 33.63
C VAL A 924 -19.94 -45.37 32.48
N GLY A 925 -18.86 -44.71 32.04
CA GLY A 925 -18.01 -45.17 30.93
C GLY A 925 -16.53 -44.76 31.01
N GLY A 926 -16.20 -43.73 31.82
CA GLY A 926 -14.81 -43.39 32.16
C GLY A 926 -14.45 -41.91 32.15
N ARG A 927 -15.27 -41.04 31.55
CA ARG A 927 -14.98 -39.59 31.40
C ARG A 927 -16.14 -38.64 31.71
N GLY A 928 -17.39 -39.11 31.73
CA GLY A 928 -18.57 -38.24 31.79
C GLY A 928 -18.94 -37.66 30.42
N GLY A 929 -20.18 -37.25 30.23
CA GLY A 929 -20.58 -36.36 29.12
C GLY A 929 -20.32 -34.89 29.46
N ASP A 930 -20.35 -34.02 28.46
CA ASP A 930 -20.10 -32.57 28.56
C ASP A 930 -21.26 -31.75 29.16
N ASN A 931 -22.34 -32.41 29.58
CA ASN A 931 -23.56 -31.80 30.15
C ASN A 931 -24.42 -31.01 29.15
N ASP A 932 -24.20 -31.14 27.84
CA ASP A 932 -24.92 -30.43 26.78
C ASP A 932 -25.92 -31.32 26.01
N PRO A 933 -26.77 -30.73 25.14
CA PRO A 933 -27.51 -31.47 24.14
C PRO A 933 -26.54 -32.11 23.12
N LEU A 934 -26.82 -33.33 22.66
CA LEU A 934 -25.93 -34.09 21.78
C LEU A 934 -25.65 -33.35 20.46
N ASP A 935 -24.37 -33.10 20.20
CA ASP A 935 -23.91 -32.30 19.08
C ASP A 935 -24.00 -33.02 17.72
N VAL A 936 -24.30 -32.26 16.67
CA VAL A 936 -24.39 -32.76 15.30
C VAL A 936 -23.78 -31.81 14.27
N MET A 937 -22.94 -32.40 13.41
CA MET A 937 -22.27 -31.75 12.29
C MET A 937 -22.92 -32.22 10.98
N GLU A 938 -23.62 -31.32 10.30
CA GLU A 938 -24.25 -31.60 9.01
C GLU A 938 -23.29 -31.25 7.87
N LEU A 939 -22.95 -32.27 7.07
CA LEU A 939 -21.85 -32.25 6.09
C LEU A 939 -22.35 -32.04 4.65
N GLY A 940 -23.52 -31.41 4.51
CA GLY A 940 -24.16 -31.03 3.26
C GLY A 940 -23.47 -29.88 2.53
N GLU A 941 -23.94 -29.57 1.32
CA GLU A 941 -23.40 -28.44 0.56
C GLU A 941 -24.06 -27.11 0.96
N GLY A 942 -23.25 -26.15 1.42
CA GLY A 942 -23.66 -24.78 1.71
C GLY A 942 -24.37 -24.57 3.06
N PRO A 943 -24.52 -23.30 3.48
CA PRO A 943 -25.10 -22.92 4.77
C PRO A 943 -26.59 -23.29 4.88
N LEU A 944 -26.99 -23.69 6.08
CA LEU A 944 -28.37 -23.74 6.54
C LEU A 944 -28.67 -22.50 7.42
N PRO A 945 -29.91 -21.97 7.45
CA PRO A 945 -30.24 -20.84 8.32
C PRO A 945 -30.11 -21.17 9.81
N MET A 946 -29.70 -20.20 10.62
CA MET A 946 -29.66 -20.34 12.08
C MET A 946 -31.07 -20.51 12.66
N GLY A 947 -31.22 -21.42 13.61
CA GLY A 947 -32.49 -21.88 14.16
C GLY A 947 -33.32 -22.77 13.25
N ALA A 948 -32.80 -23.19 12.09
CA ALA A 948 -33.51 -24.11 11.20
C ALA A 948 -33.63 -25.50 11.81
N ILE A 949 -34.87 -26.01 11.88
CA ILE A 949 -35.13 -27.43 12.16
C ILE A 949 -35.06 -28.21 10.84
N VAL A 950 -34.09 -29.13 10.73
CA VAL A 950 -33.73 -29.84 9.49
C VAL A 950 -33.69 -31.36 9.72
N PRO A 951 -34.45 -32.17 8.97
CA PRO A 951 -34.30 -33.62 8.99
C PRO A 951 -32.95 -34.08 8.43
N VAL A 952 -32.21 -34.86 9.20
CA VAL A 952 -30.87 -35.38 8.87
C VAL A 952 -30.81 -36.90 8.98
N LYS A 953 -29.98 -37.51 8.14
CA LYS A 953 -29.61 -38.92 8.21
C LYS A 953 -28.22 -39.06 8.80
N VAL A 954 -28.07 -39.89 9.82
CA VAL A 954 -26.81 -40.15 10.51
C VAL A 954 -25.89 -41.01 9.63
N LEU A 955 -24.63 -40.61 9.52
CA LEU A 955 -23.58 -41.31 8.78
C LEU A 955 -22.53 -41.97 9.70
N GLY A 956 -22.45 -41.53 10.95
CA GLY A 956 -21.51 -42.00 11.97
C GLY A 956 -21.37 -40.99 13.11
N SER A 957 -20.35 -41.14 13.95
CA SER A 957 -19.98 -40.14 14.97
C SER A 957 -18.47 -40.13 15.24
N LEU A 958 -18.01 -39.04 15.87
CA LEU A 958 -16.66 -38.89 16.43
C LEU A 958 -16.79 -38.68 17.93
N GLU A 959 -16.01 -39.42 18.71
CA GLU A 959 -15.90 -39.24 20.16
C GLU A 959 -14.69 -38.35 20.44
N LEU A 960 -14.95 -37.06 20.69
CA LEU A 960 -13.95 -36.08 21.09
C LEU A 960 -13.72 -36.20 22.60
N ILE A 961 -12.46 -36.06 23.01
CA ILE A 961 -12.09 -35.89 24.41
C ILE A 961 -11.73 -34.43 24.59
N ASP A 962 -12.57 -33.71 25.32
CA ASP A 962 -12.45 -32.28 25.55
C ASP A 962 -12.32 -31.98 27.04
N GLU A 963 -11.22 -31.32 27.43
CA GLU A 963 -10.83 -30.96 28.81
C GLU A 963 -10.89 -32.10 29.88
N GLY A 964 -11.16 -33.35 29.47
CA GLY A 964 -11.24 -34.55 30.29
C GLY A 964 -12.50 -35.38 30.03
N GLU A 965 -13.56 -34.72 29.57
CA GLU A 965 -14.91 -35.22 29.31
C GLU A 965 -15.02 -35.86 27.92
N THR A 966 -16.08 -36.65 27.71
CA THR A 966 -16.46 -37.19 26.39
C THR A 966 -17.51 -36.28 25.76
N ASP A 967 -17.26 -35.87 24.52
CA ASP A 967 -18.09 -35.01 23.70
C ASP A 967 -18.37 -35.75 22.37
N TYR A 968 -19.63 -36.10 22.09
CA TYR A 968 -20.00 -36.87 20.89
C TYR A 968 -20.46 -35.97 19.73
N LYS A 969 -19.58 -35.78 18.74
CA LYS A 969 -19.94 -35.12 17.48
C LYS A 969 -20.60 -36.12 16.52
N ILE A 970 -21.93 -36.10 16.41
CA ILE A 970 -22.68 -36.89 15.42
C ILE A 970 -22.39 -36.34 14.01
N LEU A 971 -22.05 -37.23 13.07
CA LEU A 971 -21.82 -36.86 11.66
C LEU A 971 -23.07 -37.20 10.84
N ALA A 972 -23.65 -36.19 10.18
CA ALA A 972 -24.94 -36.30 9.52
C ALA A 972 -24.98 -35.63 8.14
N LEU A 973 -26.01 -35.95 7.37
CA LEU A 973 -26.30 -35.34 6.07
C LEU A 973 -27.81 -35.06 5.98
N ARG A 974 -28.20 -33.83 5.64
CA ARG A 974 -29.61 -33.44 5.52
C ARG A 974 -30.34 -34.30 4.49
N ALA A 975 -31.58 -34.68 4.79
CA ALA A 975 -32.40 -35.54 3.93
C ALA A 975 -32.70 -34.93 2.54
N SER A 976 -32.54 -33.61 2.41
CA SER A 976 -32.68 -32.85 1.17
C SER A 976 -31.39 -32.74 0.33
N ASP A 977 -30.24 -33.25 0.79
CA ASP A 977 -29.01 -33.27 -0.02
C ASP A 977 -29.20 -34.23 -1.22
N PRO A 978 -28.84 -33.85 -2.47
CA PRO A 978 -28.99 -34.69 -3.65
C PRO A 978 -28.29 -36.06 -3.57
N LEU A 979 -27.33 -36.23 -2.65
CA LEU A 979 -26.60 -37.47 -2.41
C LEU A 979 -27.16 -38.28 -1.22
N ALA A 980 -28.11 -37.76 -0.44
CA ALA A 980 -28.64 -38.41 0.77
C ALA A 980 -29.19 -39.83 0.53
N ALA A 981 -29.77 -40.09 -0.64
CA ALA A 981 -30.26 -41.42 -1.03
C ALA A 981 -29.15 -42.44 -1.37
N ARG A 982 -27.88 -41.99 -1.51
CA ARG A 982 -26.73 -42.84 -1.93
C ARG A 982 -25.64 -42.98 -0.88
N LEU A 983 -25.55 -42.04 0.07
CA LEU A 983 -24.51 -42.02 1.10
C LEU A 983 -25.13 -42.47 2.42
N SER A 984 -24.72 -43.62 2.97
CA SER A 984 -25.26 -44.13 4.24
C SER A 984 -24.19 -44.29 5.33
N THR A 985 -22.92 -44.08 5.00
CA THR A 985 -21.79 -44.11 5.94
C THR A 985 -20.83 -42.96 5.69
N VAL A 986 -19.98 -42.65 6.68
CA VAL A 986 -18.85 -41.72 6.49
C VAL A 986 -17.93 -42.16 5.35
N ALA A 987 -17.75 -43.47 5.13
CA ALA A 987 -16.93 -44.01 4.04
C ALA A 987 -17.54 -43.76 2.64
N ASP A 988 -18.87 -43.72 2.52
CA ASP A 988 -19.54 -43.31 1.29
C ASP A 988 -19.35 -41.81 1.04
N LEU A 989 -19.51 -40.99 2.07
CA LEU A 989 -19.30 -39.54 2.02
C LEU A 989 -17.86 -39.22 1.58
N GLU A 990 -16.86 -39.88 2.18
CA GLU A 990 -15.45 -39.67 1.85
C GLU A 990 -15.13 -40.11 0.41
N ARG A 991 -15.82 -41.15 -0.12
CA ARG A 991 -15.70 -41.55 -1.53
C ARG A 991 -16.35 -40.54 -2.49
N ALA A 992 -17.45 -39.91 -2.09
CA ALA A 992 -18.18 -38.94 -2.91
C ALA A 992 -17.62 -37.51 -2.81
N ARG A 993 -17.04 -37.15 -1.66
CA ARG A 993 -16.45 -35.85 -1.33
C ARG A 993 -15.11 -36.07 -0.58
N PRO A 994 -14.01 -36.41 -1.27
CA PRO A 994 -12.73 -36.69 -0.61
C PRO A 994 -12.18 -35.57 0.28
N GLY A 995 -11.47 -35.98 1.34
CA GLY A 995 -10.90 -35.13 2.37
C GLY A 995 -11.91 -34.55 3.36
N THR A 996 -13.20 -34.94 3.31
CA THR A 996 -14.23 -34.32 4.14
C THR A 996 -14.09 -34.72 5.60
N LEU A 997 -13.92 -36.01 5.90
CA LEU A 997 -13.67 -36.46 7.27
C LEU A 997 -12.34 -35.90 7.80
N ALA A 998 -11.30 -35.83 6.95
CA ALA A 998 -10.00 -35.30 7.32
C ALA A 998 -10.09 -33.82 7.74
N ARG A 999 -10.81 -32.98 6.99
CA ARG A 999 -11.05 -31.57 7.35
C ARG A 999 -11.86 -31.42 8.65
N VAL A 1000 -12.91 -32.22 8.83
CA VAL A 1000 -13.72 -32.19 10.07
C VAL A 1000 -12.85 -32.57 11.28
N ARG A 1001 -12.05 -33.64 11.17
CA ARG A 1001 -11.17 -34.09 12.26
C ARG A 1001 -10.08 -33.07 12.60
N ASP A 1002 -9.42 -32.49 11.60
CA ASP A 1002 -8.39 -31.45 11.81
C ASP A 1002 -8.96 -30.21 12.51
N TRP A 1003 -10.13 -29.73 12.08
CA TRP A 1003 -10.82 -28.63 12.74
C TRP A 1003 -11.16 -28.97 14.21
N LEU A 1004 -11.77 -30.13 14.48
CA LEU A 1004 -12.14 -30.55 15.84
C LEU A 1004 -10.93 -30.72 16.77
N LEU A 1005 -9.77 -31.17 16.26
CA LEU A 1005 -8.54 -31.28 17.05
C LEU A 1005 -7.96 -29.91 17.42
N PHE A 1006 -8.06 -28.93 16.54
CA PHE A 1006 -7.25 -27.70 16.65
C PHE A 1006 -8.03 -26.40 16.83
N TYR A 1007 -9.37 -26.39 16.79
CA TYR A 1007 -10.16 -25.13 16.82
C TYR A 1007 -9.89 -24.25 18.05
N LYS A 1008 -9.54 -24.84 19.20
CA LYS A 1008 -9.21 -24.12 20.45
C LYS A 1008 -7.75 -23.64 20.52
N THR A 1009 -6.86 -24.04 19.60
CA THR A 1009 -5.42 -23.74 19.71
C THR A 1009 -5.09 -22.26 19.51
N THR A 1010 -5.88 -21.55 18.71
CA THR A 1010 -5.77 -20.10 18.56
C THR A 1010 -6.25 -19.33 19.79
N ASP A 1011 -7.06 -19.95 20.66
CA ASP A 1011 -7.44 -19.43 21.98
C ASP A 1011 -6.35 -19.73 23.05
N GLY A 1012 -5.20 -20.28 22.65
CA GLY A 1012 -4.09 -20.64 23.54
C GLY A 1012 -4.29 -21.94 24.32
N LYS A 1013 -5.37 -22.69 24.08
CA LYS A 1013 -5.62 -24.00 24.68
C LYS A 1013 -4.83 -25.11 23.96
N ALA A 1014 -4.67 -26.26 24.62
CA ALA A 1014 -4.08 -27.44 24.01
C ALA A 1014 -5.00 -28.00 22.89
N PRO A 1015 -4.46 -28.77 21.92
CA PRO A 1015 -5.28 -29.55 21.00
C PRO A 1015 -6.17 -30.56 21.74
N ASN A 1016 -7.36 -30.80 21.21
CA ASN A 1016 -8.24 -31.88 21.65
C ASN A 1016 -7.66 -33.24 21.22
N ALA A 1017 -8.26 -34.33 21.73
CA ALA A 1017 -7.95 -35.68 21.29
C ALA A 1017 -9.23 -36.42 20.85
N PHE A 1018 -9.11 -37.50 20.07
CA PHE A 1018 -10.22 -38.42 19.85
C PHE A 1018 -10.04 -39.67 20.70
N ALA A 1019 -11.15 -40.28 21.16
CA ALA A 1019 -11.11 -41.57 21.82
C ALA A 1019 -10.76 -42.73 20.86
N ALA A 1020 -11.00 -42.53 19.55
CA ALA A 1020 -10.72 -43.50 18.49
C ALA A 1020 -10.15 -42.86 17.21
N GLU A 1021 -9.36 -43.63 16.45
CA GLU A 1021 -8.83 -43.19 15.15
C GLU A 1021 -9.89 -43.16 14.05
N GLU A 1022 -10.79 -44.14 14.03
CA GLU A 1022 -11.88 -44.25 13.06
C GLU A 1022 -13.18 -43.61 13.57
N ALA A 1023 -14.04 -43.15 12.65
CA ALA A 1023 -15.38 -42.70 13.00
C ALA A 1023 -16.30 -43.90 13.26
N ALA A 1024 -17.17 -43.78 14.26
CA ALA A 1024 -18.14 -44.82 14.60
C ALA A 1024 -19.17 -45.01 13.47
N THR A 1025 -19.70 -46.22 13.33
CA THR A 1025 -20.72 -46.56 12.32
C THR A 1025 -22.07 -45.87 12.61
N PRO A 1026 -22.97 -45.73 11.61
CA PRO A 1026 -24.32 -45.18 11.83
C PRO A 1026 -25.08 -45.87 12.97
N ALA A 1027 -24.94 -47.18 13.11
CA ALA A 1027 -25.62 -47.95 14.16
C ALA A 1027 -25.06 -47.65 15.58
N GLN A 1028 -23.76 -47.40 15.70
CA GLN A 1028 -23.14 -46.97 16.96
C GLN A 1028 -23.56 -45.54 17.31
N ALA A 1029 -23.58 -44.64 16.32
CA ALA A 1029 -24.05 -43.26 16.51
C ALA A 1029 -25.54 -43.22 16.91
N ALA A 1030 -26.40 -44.02 16.28
CA ALA A 1030 -27.82 -44.16 16.66
C ALA A 1030 -28.00 -44.71 18.09
N ALA A 1031 -27.10 -45.59 18.55
CA ALA A 1031 -27.09 -46.07 19.94
C ALA A 1031 -26.72 -44.97 20.94
N VAL A 1032 -25.76 -44.09 20.61
CA VAL A 1032 -25.43 -42.90 21.41
C VAL A 1032 -26.63 -41.96 21.47
N ILE A 1033 -27.23 -41.62 20.33
CA ILE A 1033 -28.43 -40.76 20.26
C ILE A 1033 -29.57 -41.32 21.13
N SER A 1034 -29.81 -42.64 21.05
CA SER A 1034 -30.83 -43.31 21.86
C SER A 1034 -30.54 -43.27 23.36
N ASP A 1035 -29.26 -43.34 23.77
CA ASP A 1035 -28.87 -43.25 25.18
C ASP A 1035 -28.99 -41.81 25.71
N CYS A 1036 -28.51 -40.82 24.96
CA CYS A 1036 -28.65 -39.40 25.31
C CYS A 1036 -30.13 -38.97 25.32
N HIS A 1037 -30.98 -39.52 24.46
CA HIS A 1037 -32.43 -39.31 24.54
C HIS A 1037 -33.05 -39.86 25.83
N ARG A 1038 -32.69 -41.09 26.21
CA ARG A 1038 -33.14 -41.71 27.47
C ARG A 1038 -32.66 -40.94 28.71
N ARG A 1039 -31.43 -40.42 28.68
CA ARG A 1039 -30.88 -39.55 29.74
C ARG A 1039 -31.63 -38.23 29.83
N TRP A 1040 -31.93 -37.61 28.69
CA TRP A 1040 -32.78 -36.41 28.64
C TRP A 1040 -34.19 -36.67 29.20
N GLN A 1041 -34.81 -37.82 28.89
CA GLN A 1041 -36.09 -38.22 29.48
C GLN A 1041 -36.00 -38.30 31.01
N ALA A 1042 -34.93 -38.88 31.56
CA ALA A 1042 -34.68 -38.93 33.00
C ALA A 1042 -34.42 -37.54 33.61
N LEU A 1043 -33.75 -36.63 32.89
CA LEU A 1043 -33.54 -35.24 33.27
C LEU A 1043 -34.87 -34.48 33.39
N VAL A 1044 -35.68 -34.44 32.33
CA VAL A 1044 -36.97 -33.73 32.35
C VAL A 1044 -38.03 -34.40 33.26
N GLY A 1045 -37.88 -35.70 33.52
CA GLY A 1045 -38.66 -36.44 34.51
C GLY A 1045 -38.24 -36.21 35.97
N GLY A 1046 -37.09 -35.58 36.22
CA GLY A 1046 -36.55 -35.36 37.57
C GLY A 1046 -35.93 -36.60 38.23
N GLU A 1047 -35.58 -37.62 37.44
CA GLU A 1047 -34.93 -38.85 37.90
C GLU A 1047 -33.39 -38.73 37.88
N ALA A 1048 -32.82 -37.94 36.97
CA ALA A 1048 -31.41 -37.60 36.94
C ALA A 1048 -31.08 -36.39 37.84
N ARG A 1049 -29.87 -36.34 38.39
CA ARG A 1049 -29.36 -35.17 39.12
C ARG A 1049 -28.47 -34.34 38.21
N HIS A 1050 -28.65 -33.02 38.25
CA HIS A 1050 -27.76 -32.02 37.67
C HIS A 1050 -27.52 -30.94 38.72
N ASP A 1051 -26.35 -30.31 38.71
CA ASP A 1051 -25.99 -29.24 39.66
C ASP A 1051 -26.22 -27.82 39.08
N ASP A 1052 -26.55 -27.71 37.78
CA ASP A 1052 -26.76 -26.44 37.05
C ASP A 1052 -28.22 -25.93 37.10
N GLU A 1053 -28.42 -24.63 36.93
CA GLU A 1053 -29.75 -24.02 36.76
C GLU A 1053 -30.27 -24.20 35.32
N PHE A 1054 -30.90 -25.34 35.02
CA PHE A 1054 -31.51 -25.61 33.71
C PHE A 1054 -33.00 -25.20 33.63
N CYS A 1055 -33.37 -24.55 32.53
CA CYS A 1055 -34.76 -24.22 32.21
C CYS A 1055 -35.45 -25.30 31.39
N LEU A 1056 -35.82 -26.38 32.09
CA LEU A 1056 -36.59 -27.50 31.55
C LEU A 1056 -38.06 -27.09 31.36
N GLY A 1057 -38.56 -27.14 30.13
CA GLY A 1057 -39.94 -26.74 29.81
C GLY A 1057 -40.47 -27.36 28.53
N GLY A 1058 -41.68 -27.90 28.59
CA GLY A 1058 -42.38 -28.55 27.46
C GLY A 1058 -42.89 -29.96 27.82
N ALA A 1059 -44.21 -30.11 27.98
CA ALA A 1059 -44.94 -31.39 28.03
C ALA A 1059 -44.43 -32.51 28.98
N GLY A 1060 -44.20 -32.23 30.28
CA GLY A 1060 -44.10 -33.29 31.29
C GLY A 1060 -43.41 -32.92 32.61
N ALA A 1061 -42.53 -31.91 32.57
CA ALA A 1061 -41.73 -31.49 33.73
C ALA A 1061 -42.57 -30.90 34.88
N ALA A 1062 -42.01 -30.93 36.09
CA ALA A 1062 -42.49 -30.15 37.23
C ALA A 1062 -42.49 -28.64 36.92
N ALA A 1063 -43.22 -27.84 37.70
CA ALA A 1063 -43.43 -26.42 37.42
C ALA A 1063 -42.09 -25.67 37.19
N PRO A 1064 -41.98 -24.83 36.14
CA PRO A 1064 -40.73 -24.19 35.76
C PRO A 1064 -40.19 -23.31 36.88
N ALA A 1065 -38.86 -23.28 37.03
CA ALA A 1065 -38.19 -22.48 38.05
C ALA A 1065 -38.50 -20.98 37.86
N PRO A 1066 -38.49 -20.15 38.93
CA PRO A 1066 -38.91 -18.75 38.85
C PRO A 1066 -38.10 -17.87 37.86
N HIS A 1067 -36.87 -18.28 37.53
CA HIS A 1067 -36.02 -17.61 36.53
C HIS A 1067 -36.35 -17.99 35.07
N CYS A 1068 -37.12 -19.06 34.84
CA CYS A 1068 -37.46 -19.59 33.52
C CYS A 1068 -38.70 -18.91 32.90
N THR A 1069 -38.67 -17.59 32.78
CA THR A 1069 -39.73 -16.83 32.11
C THR A 1069 -39.57 -16.90 30.60
N TYR A 1070 -40.61 -17.33 29.90
CA TYR A 1070 -40.72 -17.19 28.44
C TYR A 1070 -40.98 -15.71 28.08
N PRO A 1071 -40.34 -15.15 27.03
CA PRO A 1071 -40.71 -13.85 26.49
C PRO A 1071 -42.15 -13.89 25.96
N GLN A 1072 -42.87 -12.77 26.06
CA GLN A 1072 -44.25 -12.62 25.55
C GLN A 1072 -44.30 -12.44 24.03
#